data_AF-A0A2E5E3Z0-F1
#
_entry.id   AF-A0A2E5E3Z0-F1
#
_cell.length_a   1.000
_cell.length_b   1.000
_cell.length_c   1.000
_cell.angle_alpha   90.00
_cell.angle_beta   90.00
_cell.angle_gamma   90.00
#
_symmetry.space_group_name_H-M   'P 1'
#
loop_
_entity.id
_entity.type
_entity.pdbx_description
1 polymer ?
#
loop_
_entity_poly.entity_id
_entity_poly.type
_entity_poly.pdbx_seq_one_letter_code
_entity_poly.pdbx_strand_id
1 'polypeptide(L)'
;MSFDYVGSNLVGEVTDANWTVRVYLDLPSGERLDAVAGNSAQSKIVSTTETFYQNASGGPTSQSINSAFFAFVPDMEWDSYVTIGCLYSDGTPFGSNALNDVGIDWSIFEAGGTLDVNDGTWFVTADDEQGEEQSGRVLVGQFTIIGDASSSMSFEALFQGRLADGTTSWQESASITIPAPAGPVDCNDNGVEDADDIANGTSQDCNGNGVPDECDLDDGNSQDCDNNGTPDECQGDDCDGNGVPDSCDLAGGAADCNNNGVIDSCDINDGTSNDCDNNGTPDECQNDDCDGNGVPDSCDLAGGAGDCNNNGVIDSCDIADESSEDCDGDGTPDECETDSDGDGTIDDCEYTAYLNVETGVTYDTFDDAAADAGNTDRIDADFEAINAETHVDFRGKALEVTVINGELAMAIGTSMNLGNGSRLEAGADASFAGSVRTNGTHAEILASGSITVADAGSMTVRENMALELMTPAMTNEGEMTVRDGGDLDMNMTGSFVNNGTLHCYGACAVYVDAFENAGDMTASGHFYGDLANSAAASLQMTANTVLSGDLNNDGYVNANVGSLYVLGNITNNGTIVGDVSSGLTDVLGNLRVAGDYVSGADSSLILPSNWQLTVGGDFDIAINDSSRLLIIDAAVRMAAGLPGIDTVEAMSADLGETLDGIDASNFAYGDLVIGMGNSVQVVDNHVNGAGNEIMYVRTLTIEPGATFDANGKTVWCEELINEGTYLGDVNVIDPVIPCDGNLNGDDFVNIDDLLIILGDWGGTGGDANGDGATNIDDILVVLSNWGPCGE
;
A
#
# COMPACT_ATOMS: atom_id res chain seq x y z
N MET A 1 68.60 -20.71 67.72
CA MET A 1 69.16 -19.35 67.58
C MET A 1 68.25 -18.61 66.65
N SER A 2 67.91 -17.39 67.01
CA SER A 2 67.07 -16.47 66.26
C SER A 2 67.76 -15.11 66.18
N PHE A 3 67.19 -14.20 65.41
CA PHE A 3 67.73 -12.86 65.26
C PHE A 3 66.61 -11.86 64.99
N ASP A 4 66.88 -10.60 65.34
CA ASP A 4 66.03 -9.45 65.01
C ASP A 4 66.86 -8.44 64.21
N TYR A 5 66.39 -8.04 63.03
CA TYR A 5 66.96 -6.88 62.35
C TYR A 5 66.62 -5.62 63.15
N VAL A 6 67.66 -4.87 63.50
CA VAL A 6 67.52 -3.59 64.20
C VAL A 6 67.27 -2.46 63.20
N GLY A 7 67.92 -2.54 62.04
CA GLY A 7 67.71 -1.59 60.94
C GLY A 7 68.89 -1.57 59.97
N SER A 8 68.74 -0.78 58.92
CA SER A 8 69.75 -0.57 57.88
C SER A 8 70.25 0.87 57.92
N ASN A 9 71.54 1.07 57.64
CA ASN A 9 72.23 2.36 57.58
C ASN A 9 72.14 3.18 58.87
N LEU A 10 72.23 2.50 60.02
CA LEU A 10 72.14 3.12 61.34
C LEU A 10 73.45 3.79 61.76
N VAL A 11 74.59 3.37 61.21
CA VAL A 11 75.90 3.98 61.47
C VAL A 11 76.07 5.22 60.61
N GLY A 12 76.07 6.40 61.24
CA GLY A 12 76.17 7.68 60.54
C GLY A 12 77.55 7.97 59.97
N GLU A 13 78.63 7.48 60.61
CA GLU A 13 80.00 7.68 60.13
C GLU A 13 80.43 6.79 58.96
N VAL A 14 79.62 5.78 58.60
CA VAL A 14 79.89 4.86 57.49
C VAL A 14 78.94 5.16 56.34
N THR A 15 79.49 5.49 55.17
CA THR A 15 78.69 5.79 53.97
C THR A 15 78.29 4.56 53.19
N ASP A 16 79.01 3.45 53.37
CA ASP A 16 78.68 2.18 52.73
C ASP A 16 77.42 1.59 53.37
N ALA A 17 76.66 0.85 52.57
CA ALA A 17 75.47 0.16 53.04
C ALA A 17 75.82 -0.68 54.28
N ASN A 18 75.04 -0.53 55.33
CA ASN A 18 75.23 -1.31 56.55
C ASN A 18 73.90 -1.76 57.11
N TRP A 19 73.92 -2.82 57.90
CA TRP A 19 72.75 -3.30 58.60
C TRP A 19 73.13 -3.88 59.95
N THR A 20 72.27 -3.67 60.94
CA THR A 20 72.48 -4.07 62.33
C THR A 20 71.47 -5.15 62.70
N VAL A 21 71.97 -6.18 63.37
CA VAL A 21 71.17 -7.31 63.83
C VAL A 21 71.53 -7.69 65.26
N ARG A 22 70.52 -8.11 66.02
CA ARG A 22 70.68 -8.70 67.36
C ARG A 22 70.45 -10.20 67.26
N VAL A 23 71.39 -10.97 67.78
CA VAL A 23 71.36 -12.43 67.73
C VAL A 23 71.02 -12.98 69.11
N TYR A 24 70.09 -13.92 69.13
CA TYR A 24 69.57 -14.52 70.35
C TYR A 24 69.74 -16.04 70.34
N LEU A 25 69.93 -16.59 71.52
CA LEU A 25 69.75 -18.02 71.77
C LEU A 25 68.34 -18.26 72.28
N ASP A 26 67.56 -19.04 71.53
CA ASP A 26 66.21 -19.44 71.94
C ASP A 26 66.31 -20.51 73.02
N LEU A 27 65.66 -20.27 74.15
CA LEU A 27 65.63 -21.15 75.29
C LEU A 27 64.18 -21.41 75.71
N PRO A 28 63.85 -22.66 76.10
CA PRO A 28 62.58 -22.94 76.75
C PRO A 28 62.35 -22.05 77.97
N SER A 29 61.09 -21.76 78.27
CA SER A 29 60.77 -20.80 79.33
C SER A 29 61.28 -21.26 80.71
N GLY A 30 61.91 -20.33 81.42
CA GLY A 30 62.55 -20.57 82.71
C GLY A 30 63.96 -21.14 82.64
N GLU A 31 64.49 -21.47 81.45
CA GLU A 31 65.91 -21.81 81.30
C GLU A 31 66.79 -20.57 81.21
N ARG A 32 68.10 -20.75 81.45
CA ARG A 32 69.09 -19.67 81.42
C ARG A 32 70.36 -20.05 80.68
N LEU A 33 71.04 -19.05 80.14
CA LEU A 33 72.37 -19.16 79.53
C LEU A 33 73.45 -18.70 80.51
N ASP A 34 74.46 -19.53 80.72
CA ASP A 34 75.56 -19.26 81.66
C ASP A 34 76.84 -18.86 80.92
N ALA A 35 77.15 -19.52 79.81
CA ALA A 35 78.42 -19.36 79.11
C ALA A 35 78.31 -19.65 77.62
N VAL A 36 79.11 -18.94 76.84
CA VAL A 36 79.37 -19.21 75.42
C VAL A 36 80.85 -19.56 75.27
N ALA A 37 81.12 -20.74 74.72
CA ALA A 37 82.45 -21.33 74.67
C ALA A 37 82.75 -21.94 73.30
N GLY A 38 84.04 -22.19 73.05
CA GLY A 38 84.54 -23.03 71.96
C GLY A 38 85.30 -24.23 72.53
N ASN A 39 85.40 -25.32 71.77
CA ASN A 39 86.28 -26.44 72.12
C ASN A 39 86.88 -27.08 70.85
N SER A 40 87.73 -28.10 71.02
CA SER A 40 88.39 -28.77 69.88
C SER A 40 87.45 -29.50 68.91
N ALA A 41 86.18 -29.67 69.25
CA ALA A 41 85.16 -30.34 68.43
C ALA A 41 84.14 -29.36 67.82
N GLN A 42 83.93 -28.18 68.39
CA GLN A 42 83.01 -27.14 67.93
C GLN A 42 83.71 -25.79 68.04
N SER A 43 83.92 -25.14 66.90
CA SER A 43 84.59 -23.84 66.89
C SER A 43 83.62 -22.75 67.35
N LYS A 44 84.12 -21.77 68.09
CA LYS A 44 83.36 -20.55 68.40
C LYS A 44 83.76 -19.49 67.39
N ILE A 45 82.90 -19.32 66.38
CA ILE A 45 83.14 -18.46 65.23
C ILE A 45 81.99 -17.46 65.05
N VAL A 46 82.33 -16.18 64.99
CA VAL A 46 81.46 -15.13 64.47
C VAL A 46 82.15 -14.51 63.26
N SER A 47 81.55 -14.67 62.08
CA SER A 47 82.09 -14.19 60.81
C SER A 47 81.03 -13.49 59.98
N THR A 48 81.46 -12.63 59.07
CA THR A 48 80.63 -12.09 58.00
C THR A 48 81.35 -12.27 56.67
N THR A 49 80.61 -12.26 55.56
CA THR A 49 81.19 -12.20 54.21
C THR A 49 81.92 -10.89 53.95
N GLU A 50 81.60 -9.84 54.72
CA GLU A 50 82.20 -8.50 54.62
C GLU A 50 83.00 -8.14 55.89
N THR A 51 82.77 -6.98 56.50
CA THR A 51 83.45 -6.52 57.71
C THR A 51 82.48 -6.11 58.80
N PHE A 52 82.84 -6.39 60.06
CA PHE A 52 82.08 -5.87 61.20
C PHE A 52 82.47 -4.42 61.47
N TYR A 53 81.48 -3.60 61.76
CA TYR A 53 81.71 -2.26 62.28
C TYR A 53 82.15 -2.32 63.74
N GLN A 54 83.26 -1.63 64.06
CA GLN A 54 83.82 -1.51 65.41
C GLN A 54 84.07 -0.03 65.77
N ASN A 55 83.52 0.43 66.88
CA ASN A 55 83.64 1.82 67.33
C ASN A 55 84.89 2.01 68.22
N ALA A 56 85.68 3.05 67.95
CA ALA A 56 86.92 3.31 68.70
C ALA A 56 86.71 3.67 70.19
N SER A 57 85.50 4.07 70.59
CA SER A 57 85.14 4.36 71.99
C SER A 57 84.40 3.21 72.68
N GLY A 58 84.09 2.14 71.95
CA GLY A 58 83.42 0.94 72.44
C GLY A 58 84.41 -0.21 72.70
N GLY A 59 83.95 -1.43 72.45
CA GLY A 59 84.76 -2.63 72.65
C GLY A 59 83.98 -3.93 72.50
N PRO A 60 84.65 -5.09 72.67
CA PRO A 60 84.18 -6.37 72.14
C PRO A 60 83.00 -6.97 72.90
N THR A 61 82.65 -6.42 74.06
CA THR A 61 81.63 -6.95 74.96
C THR A 61 80.67 -5.85 75.41
N SER A 62 79.45 -6.23 75.80
CA SER A 62 78.45 -5.28 76.29
C SER A 62 78.91 -4.43 77.49
N GLN A 63 79.93 -4.87 78.24
CA GLN A 63 80.54 -4.05 79.30
C GLN A 63 81.31 -2.83 78.79
N SER A 64 81.73 -2.85 77.53
CA SER A 64 82.46 -1.75 76.90
C SER A 64 81.51 -0.71 76.28
N ILE A 65 80.23 -1.04 76.13
CA ILE A 65 79.24 -0.16 75.48
C ILE A 65 78.55 0.72 76.53
N ASN A 66 79.03 1.95 76.67
CA ASN A 66 78.49 2.90 77.64
C ASN A 66 77.35 3.75 77.05
N SER A 67 76.11 3.36 77.32
CA SER A 67 74.90 4.06 76.84
C SER A 67 74.86 5.56 77.13
N ALA A 68 75.49 6.03 78.22
CA ALA A 68 75.55 7.46 78.56
C ALA A 68 76.36 8.29 77.56
N PHE A 69 77.16 7.65 76.70
CA PHE A 69 77.99 8.30 75.68
C PHE A 69 77.30 8.44 74.33
N PHE A 70 76.13 7.81 74.09
CA PHE A 70 75.46 7.86 72.78
C PHE A 70 75.09 9.28 72.33
N ALA A 71 74.82 10.20 73.26
CA ALA A 71 74.61 11.61 72.90
C ALA A 71 75.86 12.31 72.32
N PHE A 72 77.05 11.78 72.57
CA PHE A 72 78.34 12.35 72.17
C PHE A 72 79.05 11.52 71.10
N VAL A 73 78.87 10.20 71.11
CA VAL A 73 79.35 9.24 70.11
C VAL A 73 78.16 8.34 69.73
N PRO A 74 77.23 8.83 68.88
CA PRO A 74 75.99 8.11 68.57
C PRO A 74 76.20 6.74 67.95
N ASP A 75 77.18 6.64 67.05
CA ASP A 75 77.46 5.41 66.32
C ASP A 75 78.00 4.28 67.22
N MET A 76 78.42 4.59 68.46
CA MET A 76 78.80 3.58 69.45
C MET A 76 77.62 2.70 69.89
N GLU A 77 76.38 3.15 69.72
CA GLU A 77 75.21 2.28 69.97
C GLU A 77 75.15 1.08 69.02
N TRP A 78 75.69 1.26 67.82
CA TRP A 78 75.67 0.28 66.75
C TRP A 78 76.98 -0.50 66.62
N ASP A 79 77.84 -0.42 67.64
CA ASP A 79 79.08 -1.19 67.74
C ASP A 79 78.80 -2.71 67.75
N SER A 80 79.76 -3.51 67.26
CA SER A 80 79.62 -4.97 67.19
C SER A 80 80.21 -5.63 68.42
N TYR A 81 79.38 -6.23 69.28
CA TYR A 81 79.81 -6.80 70.55
C TYR A 81 79.07 -8.09 70.90
N VAL A 82 79.70 -8.91 71.74
CA VAL A 82 79.08 -10.12 72.31
C VAL A 82 78.55 -9.88 73.72
N THR A 83 77.54 -10.65 74.12
CA THR A 83 76.94 -10.52 75.44
C THR A 83 76.28 -11.81 75.94
N ILE A 84 75.76 -11.75 77.16
CA ILE A 84 74.71 -12.64 77.68
C ILE A 84 73.68 -11.72 78.34
N GLY A 85 72.54 -11.54 77.66
CA GLY A 85 71.38 -10.79 78.11
C GLY A 85 71.48 -9.27 77.98
N CYS A 86 72.48 -8.64 78.59
CA CYS A 86 72.58 -7.18 78.66
C CYS A 86 72.99 -6.55 77.32
N LEU A 87 72.37 -5.42 76.97
CA LEU A 87 72.76 -4.59 75.83
C LEU A 87 74.00 -3.75 76.14
N TYR A 88 74.00 -3.07 77.29
CA TYR A 88 74.98 -2.02 77.60
C TYR A 88 75.66 -2.21 78.96
N SER A 89 76.68 -1.40 79.24
CA SER A 89 77.47 -1.46 80.47
C SER A 89 76.68 -1.09 81.73
N ASP A 90 75.60 -0.31 81.56
CA ASP A 90 74.67 0.04 82.65
C ASP A 90 73.76 -1.12 83.08
N GLY A 91 73.80 -2.24 82.35
CA GLY A 91 73.02 -3.43 82.64
C GLY A 91 71.65 -3.47 82.00
N THR A 92 71.30 -2.56 81.09
CA THR A 92 70.00 -2.59 80.41
C THR A 92 69.79 -3.94 79.70
N PRO A 93 68.66 -4.65 79.90
CA PRO A 93 67.48 -4.26 80.69
C PRO A 93 67.47 -4.72 82.18
N PHE A 94 68.45 -5.52 82.62
CA PHE A 94 68.51 -6.15 83.95
C PHE A 94 69.02 -5.25 85.09
N GLY A 95 69.53 -4.06 84.78
CA GLY A 95 70.02 -3.07 85.76
C GLY A 95 71.45 -3.28 86.27
N SER A 96 72.11 -4.38 85.93
CA SER A 96 73.57 -4.54 86.09
C SER A 96 74.15 -5.48 85.04
N ASN A 97 75.37 -5.19 84.55
CA ASN A 97 76.07 -6.05 83.59
C ASN A 97 77.26 -6.77 84.24
N ALA A 98 77.14 -8.08 84.45
CA ALA A 98 78.14 -8.92 85.11
C ALA A 98 78.89 -9.86 84.14
N LEU A 99 78.91 -9.55 82.84
CA LEU A 99 79.57 -10.37 81.84
C LEU A 99 81.10 -10.46 82.08
N ASN A 100 81.64 -11.66 82.09
CA ASN A 100 83.09 -11.89 82.20
C ASN A 100 83.59 -12.68 81.01
N ASP A 101 84.83 -12.48 80.60
CA ASP A 101 85.49 -13.28 79.58
C ASP A 101 86.88 -13.76 80.02
N VAL A 102 87.29 -14.93 79.50
CA VAL A 102 88.60 -15.52 79.78
C VAL A 102 89.12 -16.27 78.56
N GLY A 103 90.41 -16.07 78.26
CA GLY A 103 91.11 -16.82 77.22
C GLY A 103 90.71 -16.44 75.79
N ILE A 104 90.26 -15.19 75.56
CA ILE A 104 89.86 -14.68 74.24
C ILE A 104 90.82 -13.56 73.83
N ASP A 105 91.39 -13.65 72.62
CA ASP A 105 92.11 -12.55 71.98
C ASP A 105 91.16 -11.78 71.07
N TRP A 106 90.80 -10.57 71.48
CA TRP A 106 89.83 -9.74 70.78
C TRP A 106 90.43 -8.93 69.63
N SER A 107 91.76 -8.93 69.44
CA SER A 107 92.44 -8.01 68.53
C SER A 107 91.99 -8.11 67.06
N ILE A 108 91.61 -9.29 66.58
CA ILE A 108 91.11 -9.49 65.22
C ILE A 108 89.66 -9.00 65.09
N PHE A 109 88.82 -9.30 66.08
CA PHE A 109 87.41 -8.91 66.07
C PHE A 109 87.26 -7.38 66.20
N GLU A 110 88.04 -6.75 67.07
CA GLU A 110 88.09 -5.30 67.26
C GLU A 110 88.68 -4.55 66.06
N ALA A 111 89.32 -5.26 65.13
CA ALA A 111 89.75 -4.72 63.84
C ALA A 111 88.70 -4.91 62.73
N GLY A 112 87.48 -5.36 63.07
CA GLY A 112 86.38 -5.63 62.14
C GLY A 112 86.42 -7.02 61.48
N GLY A 113 87.32 -7.90 61.94
CA GLY A 113 87.50 -9.24 61.40
C GLY A 113 86.71 -10.33 62.12
N THR A 114 86.87 -11.57 61.65
CA THR A 114 86.23 -12.76 62.26
C THR A 114 86.73 -13.02 63.69
N LEU A 115 85.80 -13.26 64.61
CA LEU A 115 86.11 -13.82 65.92
C LEU A 115 86.16 -15.35 65.80
N ASP A 116 87.34 -15.96 65.86
CA ASP A 116 87.54 -17.43 65.80
C ASP A 116 88.40 -17.89 66.98
N VAL A 117 87.79 -18.54 67.98
CA VAL A 117 88.45 -18.88 69.24
C VAL A 117 88.12 -20.31 69.69
N ASN A 118 89.17 -21.14 69.84
CA ASN A 118 89.04 -22.57 70.08
C ASN A 118 88.96 -23.01 71.56
N ASP A 119 89.33 -22.17 72.54
CA ASP A 119 89.38 -22.57 73.96
C ASP A 119 89.01 -21.47 75.00
N GLY A 120 88.60 -20.27 74.57
CA GLY A 120 88.13 -19.20 75.46
C GLY A 120 86.61 -19.23 75.71
N THR A 121 86.13 -18.49 76.72
CA THR A 121 84.70 -18.38 77.05
C THR A 121 84.34 -16.99 77.58
N TRP A 122 83.14 -16.50 77.25
CA TRP A 122 82.48 -15.44 78.01
C TRP A 122 81.27 -16.01 78.75
N PHE A 123 81.07 -15.58 79.98
CA PHE A 123 80.15 -16.21 80.91
C PHE A 123 79.63 -15.23 81.96
N VAL A 124 78.53 -15.66 82.58
CA VAL A 124 77.89 -15.07 83.75
C VAL A 124 77.76 -16.14 84.84
N THR A 125 77.64 -15.73 86.08
CA THR A 125 77.47 -16.66 87.19
C THR A 125 76.01 -17.09 87.35
N ALA A 126 75.75 -18.02 88.26
CA ALA A 126 74.41 -18.52 88.54
C ALA A 126 73.44 -17.48 89.09
N ASP A 127 73.98 -16.47 89.75
CA ASP A 127 73.19 -15.48 90.49
C ASP A 127 72.88 -14.24 89.63
N ASP A 128 73.44 -14.17 88.42
CA ASP A 128 73.26 -13.02 87.52
C ASP A 128 71.98 -13.16 86.70
N GLU A 129 71.00 -12.28 86.94
CA GLU A 129 69.69 -12.31 86.26
C GLU A 129 69.80 -12.18 84.73
N GLN A 130 70.88 -11.58 84.21
CA GLN A 130 71.09 -11.40 82.76
C GLN A 130 71.23 -12.71 81.98
N GLY A 131 71.47 -13.84 82.67
CA GLY A 131 71.47 -15.15 82.04
C GLY A 131 70.06 -15.71 81.76
N GLU A 132 69.03 -15.22 82.46
CA GLU A 132 67.66 -15.72 82.35
C GLU A 132 67.04 -15.36 81.00
N GLU A 133 66.25 -16.27 80.43
CA GLU A 133 65.47 -15.98 79.23
C GLU A 133 64.54 -14.78 79.43
N GLN A 134 64.42 -13.95 78.40
CA GLN A 134 63.39 -12.93 78.27
C GLN A 134 62.52 -13.28 77.07
N SER A 135 61.29 -13.73 77.33
CA SER A 135 60.33 -14.14 76.29
C SER A 135 60.83 -15.27 75.39
N GLY A 136 61.46 -16.28 75.99
CA GLY A 136 61.95 -17.50 75.36
C GLY A 136 63.32 -17.36 74.69
N ARG A 137 64.06 -16.28 74.95
CA ARG A 137 65.36 -16.03 74.31
C ARG A 137 66.33 -15.22 75.16
N VAL A 138 67.63 -15.42 74.96
CA VAL A 138 68.71 -14.64 75.60
C VAL A 138 69.56 -13.98 74.52
N LEU A 139 69.81 -12.67 74.64
CA LEU A 139 70.69 -11.94 73.71
C LEU A 139 72.12 -12.45 73.85
N VAL A 140 72.76 -12.81 72.74
CA VAL A 140 74.14 -13.31 72.72
C VAL A 140 75.11 -12.38 71.98
N GLY A 141 74.60 -11.41 71.22
CA GLY A 141 75.41 -10.35 70.63
C GLY A 141 74.60 -9.41 69.74
N GLN A 142 75.18 -8.24 69.47
CA GLN A 142 74.72 -7.30 68.44
C GLN A 142 75.85 -7.13 67.43
N PHE A 143 75.52 -7.19 66.14
CA PHE A 143 76.51 -7.08 65.08
C PHE A 143 76.02 -6.13 64.01
N THR A 144 76.90 -5.24 63.58
CA THR A 144 76.66 -4.35 62.45
C THR A 144 77.61 -4.72 61.34
N ILE A 145 77.05 -5.08 60.18
CA ILE A 145 77.79 -5.51 59.00
C ILE A 145 77.84 -4.33 58.04
N ILE A 146 79.05 -3.99 57.58
CA ILE A 146 79.24 -3.03 56.49
C ILE A 146 79.18 -3.83 55.19
N GLY A 147 77.99 -3.92 54.59
CA GLY A 147 77.69 -4.72 53.40
C GLY A 147 76.27 -4.47 52.86
N ASP A 148 76.08 -4.71 51.56
CA ASP A 148 74.79 -4.53 50.87
C ASP A 148 73.88 -5.77 50.99
N ALA A 149 72.79 -5.79 50.22
CA ALA A 149 71.81 -6.88 50.19
C ALA A 149 72.40 -8.28 49.82
N SER A 150 73.64 -8.35 49.33
CA SER A 150 74.35 -9.61 49.04
C SER A 150 75.20 -10.13 50.22
N SER A 151 75.39 -9.32 51.26
CA SER A 151 76.18 -9.67 52.44
C SER A 151 75.43 -10.61 53.40
N SER A 152 76.18 -11.32 54.24
CA SER A 152 75.61 -12.16 55.30
C SER A 152 76.54 -12.28 56.51
N MET A 153 76.00 -12.67 57.66
CA MET A 153 76.77 -13.04 58.85
C MET A 153 76.46 -14.45 59.32
N SER A 154 77.42 -15.09 59.98
CA SER A 154 77.25 -16.38 60.62
C SER A 154 77.81 -16.38 62.04
N PHE A 155 77.09 -17.00 62.96
CA PHE A 155 77.52 -17.21 64.34
C PHE A 155 77.32 -18.68 64.70
N GLU A 156 78.40 -19.35 65.08
CA GLU A 156 78.42 -20.70 65.64
C GLU A 156 79.18 -20.71 66.97
N ALA A 157 78.62 -21.35 67.99
CA ALA A 157 79.29 -21.58 69.26
C ALA A 157 78.69 -22.74 70.07
N LEU A 158 79.41 -23.14 71.12
CA LEU A 158 78.90 -24.04 72.15
C LEU A 158 78.31 -23.22 73.29
N PHE A 159 77.02 -23.38 73.52
CA PHE A 159 76.28 -22.71 74.58
C PHE A 159 76.12 -23.64 75.78
N GLN A 160 76.29 -23.09 76.98
CA GLN A 160 76.11 -23.83 78.22
C GLN A 160 75.20 -23.02 79.15
N GLY A 161 74.22 -23.71 79.74
CA GLY A 161 73.25 -23.08 80.63
C GLY A 161 72.67 -24.06 81.63
N ARG A 162 71.52 -23.70 82.19
CA ARG A 162 70.76 -24.55 83.12
C ARG A 162 69.28 -24.62 82.73
N LEU A 163 68.69 -25.79 83.00
CA LEU A 163 67.26 -26.00 82.86
C LEU A 163 66.49 -25.19 83.92
N ALA A 164 65.17 -25.06 83.75
CA ALA A 164 64.29 -24.32 84.66
C ALA A 164 64.25 -24.84 86.11
N ASP A 165 64.85 -26.00 86.39
CA ASP A 165 65.04 -26.50 87.76
C ASP A 165 66.18 -25.80 88.52
N GLY A 166 66.96 -24.94 87.84
CA GLY A 166 68.05 -24.15 88.40
C GLY A 166 69.30 -24.94 88.80
N THR A 167 69.34 -26.27 88.59
CA THR A 167 70.43 -27.14 89.06
C THR A 167 71.02 -28.04 87.98
N THR A 168 70.26 -28.40 86.96
CA THR A 168 70.70 -29.26 85.87
C THR A 168 71.32 -28.43 84.76
N SER A 169 72.63 -28.59 84.53
CA SER A 169 73.32 -27.93 83.42
C SER A 169 73.08 -28.65 82.08
N TRP A 170 72.96 -27.86 81.01
CA TRP A 170 72.93 -28.34 79.63
C TRP A 170 74.06 -27.70 78.83
N GLN A 171 74.43 -28.35 77.72
CA GLN A 171 75.43 -27.85 76.79
C GLN A 171 75.06 -28.28 75.37
N GLU A 172 74.94 -27.31 74.47
CA GLU A 172 74.51 -27.55 73.08
C GLU A 172 75.18 -26.58 72.12
N SER A 173 75.57 -27.07 70.94
CA SER A 173 76.09 -26.25 69.85
C SER A 173 74.94 -25.71 69.03
N ALA A 174 74.97 -24.42 68.73
CA ALA A 174 74.02 -23.81 67.80
C ALA A 174 74.76 -22.92 66.79
N SER A 175 74.22 -22.87 65.58
CA SER A 175 74.69 -21.98 64.53
C SER A 175 73.53 -21.27 63.84
N ILE A 176 73.80 -20.09 63.31
CA ILE A 176 72.88 -19.33 62.49
C ILE A 176 73.63 -18.63 61.36
N THR A 177 73.01 -18.52 60.19
CA THR A 177 73.45 -17.68 59.07
C THR A 177 72.33 -16.71 58.74
N ILE A 178 72.64 -15.42 58.68
CA ILE A 178 71.69 -14.32 58.56
C ILE A 178 72.03 -13.56 57.27
N PRO A 179 71.15 -13.53 56.26
CA PRO A 179 71.33 -12.72 55.06
C PRO A 179 71.11 -11.23 55.36
N ALA A 180 71.46 -10.33 54.44
CA ALA A 180 71.02 -8.94 54.51
C ALA A 180 69.51 -8.81 54.21
N PRO A 181 68.80 -7.78 54.74
CA PRO A 181 67.36 -7.58 54.49
C PRO A 181 67.05 -7.19 53.03
N ALA A 182 65.96 -7.73 52.47
CA ALA A 182 65.43 -7.35 51.15
C ALA A 182 64.73 -5.97 51.21
N GLY A 183 64.85 -5.13 50.18
CA GLY A 183 64.35 -3.73 50.17
C GLY A 183 62.81 -3.56 50.10
N PRO A 184 62.28 -2.31 50.19
CA PRO A 184 60.84 -2.01 50.26
C PRO A 184 60.07 -2.16 48.92
N VAL A 185 58.74 -2.34 48.98
CA VAL A 185 57.79 -2.66 47.86
C VAL A 185 56.80 -1.51 47.61
N ASP A 186 56.59 -1.14 46.34
CA ASP A 186 55.68 -0.11 45.80
C ASP A 186 55.05 -0.72 44.51
N CYS A 187 53.81 -1.18 44.57
CA CYS A 187 53.17 -1.99 43.52
C CYS A 187 52.56 -1.15 42.39
N ASN A 188 52.02 0.03 42.71
CA ASN A 188 51.37 0.92 41.73
C ASN A 188 52.35 1.94 41.12
N ASP A 189 53.65 1.84 41.45
CA ASP A 189 54.77 2.66 40.95
C ASP A 189 54.52 4.17 41.13
N ASN A 190 53.68 4.57 42.09
CA ASN A 190 53.31 5.96 42.29
C ASN A 190 54.35 6.73 43.13
N GLY A 191 55.34 6.03 43.69
CA GLY A 191 56.42 6.57 44.50
C GLY A 191 56.11 6.68 45.99
N VAL A 192 55.00 6.08 46.45
CA VAL A 192 54.59 5.90 47.84
C VAL A 192 54.57 4.39 48.12
N GLU A 193 55.02 3.96 49.30
CA GLU A 193 54.99 2.54 49.64
C GLU A 193 53.55 2.06 49.86
N ASP A 194 53.22 0.81 49.50
CA ASP A 194 51.86 0.25 49.55
C ASP A 194 51.18 0.46 50.93
N ALA A 195 51.93 0.27 52.00
CA ALA A 195 51.44 0.46 53.37
C ALA A 195 51.10 1.92 53.68
N ASP A 196 51.82 2.88 53.10
CA ASP A 196 51.56 4.31 53.23
C ASP A 196 50.36 4.73 52.35
N ASP A 197 50.15 4.09 51.20
CA ASP A 197 48.99 4.33 50.35
C ASP A 197 47.68 3.94 51.06
N ILE A 198 47.68 2.77 51.70
CA ILE A 198 46.53 2.28 52.48
C ILE A 198 46.33 3.13 53.73
N ALA A 199 47.40 3.43 54.48
CA ALA A 199 47.30 4.18 55.73
C ALA A 199 46.84 5.64 55.53
N ASN A 200 47.20 6.26 54.41
CA ASN A 200 46.77 7.62 54.07
C ASN A 200 45.42 7.67 53.35
N GLY A 201 44.85 6.51 53.00
CA GLY A 201 43.58 6.38 52.29
C GLY A 201 43.64 6.83 50.84
N THR A 202 44.84 6.87 50.24
CA THR A 202 45.03 7.14 48.81
C THR A 202 44.70 5.92 47.96
N SER A 203 44.83 4.71 48.51
CA SER A 203 44.29 3.48 47.95
C SER A 203 43.45 2.73 48.99
N GLN A 204 42.50 1.90 48.53
CA GLN A 204 41.67 1.05 49.40
C GLN A 204 42.34 -0.33 49.55
N ASP A 205 42.10 -1.00 50.67
CA ASP A 205 42.48 -2.39 50.95
C ASP A 205 41.31 -3.04 51.68
N CYS A 206 40.33 -3.48 50.91
CA CYS A 206 39.07 -3.90 51.45
C CYS A 206 39.11 -5.34 52.01
N ASN A 207 40.03 -6.18 51.50
CA ASN A 207 40.26 -7.54 52.02
C ASN A 207 41.27 -7.56 53.20
N GLY A 208 41.99 -6.47 53.45
CA GLY A 208 42.87 -6.24 54.59
C GLY A 208 44.21 -6.98 54.50
N ASN A 209 44.66 -7.33 53.29
CA ASN A 209 45.86 -8.12 53.07
C ASN A 209 47.15 -7.28 53.03
N GLY A 210 47.04 -5.95 53.06
CA GLY A 210 48.16 -5.01 53.02
C GLY A 210 48.63 -4.64 51.61
N VAL A 211 47.90 -5.04 50.57
CA VAL A 211 48.08 -4.67 49.16
C VAL A 211 46.89 -3.80 48.73
N PRO A 212 47.09 -2.69 48.01
CA PRO A 212 45.99 -1.91 47.45
C PRO A 212 45.06 -2.71 46.53
N ASP A 213 43.75 -2.48 46.60
CA ASP A 213 42.71 -3.16 45.80
C ASP A 213 43.01 -3.07 44.28
N GLU A 214 43.52 -1.94 43.81
CA GLU A 214 43.93 -1.73 42.42
C GLU A 214 45.08 -2.66 41.98
N CYS A 215 46.01 -2.98 42.90
CA CYS A 215 47.07 -3.94 42.67
C CYS A 215 46.54 -5.38 42.78
N ASP A 216 45.60 -5.65 43.68
CA ASP A 216 44.96 -6.97 43.80
C ASP A 216 44.14 -7.35 42.56
N LEU A 217 43.48 -6.37 41.91
CA LEU A 217 42.79 -6.56 40.63
C LEU A 217 43.78 -6.77 39.48
N ASP A 218 44.84 -5.97 39.37
CA ASP A 218 45.83 -6.07 38.30
C ASP A 218 46.64 -7.40 38.36
N ASP A 219 46.93 -7.89 39.57
CA ASP A 219 47.62 -9.17 39.78
C ASP A 219 46.66 -10.38 39.74
N GLY A 220 45.34 -10.14 39.69
CA GLY A 220 44.29 -11.16 39.64
C GLY A 220 44.07 -11.91 40.96
N ASN A 221 44.47 -11.31 42.09
CA ASN A 221 44.22 -11.83 43.43
C ASN A 221 42.78 -11.58 43.89
N SER A 222 42.14 -10.53 43.36
CA SER A 222 40.70 -10.27 43.54
C SER A 222 39.97 -10.31 42.18
N GLN A 223 38.66 -10.58 42.22
CA GLN A 223 37.80 -10.58 41.03
C GLN A 223 37.00 -9.27 40.96
N ASP A 224 36.70 -8.80 39.74
CA ASP A 224 35.82 -7.67 39.45
C ASP A 224 34.94 -8.06 38.25
N CYS A 225 33.82 -8.69 38.56
CA CYS A 225 32.91 -9.30 37.60
C CYS A 225 32.28 -8.26 36.65
N ASP A 226 32.03 -7.04 37.13
CA ASP A 226 31.35 -5.95 36.43
C ASP A 226 32.32 -4.89 35.90
N ASN A 227 33.62 -5.06 36.20
CA ASN A 227 34.74 -4.21 35.78
C ASN A 227 34.58 -2.74 36.23
N ASN A 228 33.98 -2.53 37.40
CA ASN A 228 33.73 -1.19 37.94
C ASN A 228 34.93 -0.60 38.71
N GLY A 229 35.99 -1.39 38.91
CA GLY A 229 37.21 -1.02 39.63
C GLY A 229 37.17 -1.29 41.14
N THR A 230 36.12 -1.93 41.64
CA THR A 230 35.97 -2.36 43.03
C THR A 230 35.93 -3.89 43.09
N PRO A 231 36.79 -4.55 43.87
CA PRO A 231 36.72 -6.00 44.05
C PRO A 231 35.34 -6.52 44.45
N ASP A 232 34.91 -7.65 43.90
CA ASP A 232 33.61 -8.30 44.16
C ASP A 232 33.35 -8.49 45.66
N GLU A 233 34.38 -8.91 46.42
CA GLU A 233 34.34 -9.09 47.87
C GLU A 233 34.06 -7.81 48.67
N CYS A 234 34.07 -6.66 48.01
CA CYS A 234 33.93 -5.33 48.57
C CYS A 234 32.67 -4.62 48.06
N GLN A 235 31.92 -5.29 47.17
CA GLN A 235 30.58 -4.91 46.76
C GLN A 235 29.57 -5.57 47.73
N GLY A 236 28.64 -4.78 48.29
CA GLY A 236 27.83 -5.18 49.45
C GLY A 236 26.33 -5.37 49.18
N ASP A 237 25.89 -5.17 47.95
CA ASP A 237 24.50 -5.34 47.53
C ASP A 237 24.33 -6.80 47.04
N ASP A 238 23.60 -7.62 47.80
CA ASP A 238 23.28 -9.04 47.55
C ASP A 238 21.82 -9.26 48.00
N CYS A 239 20.88 -8.81 47.18
CA CYS A 239 19.47 -8.70 47.54
C CYS A 239 18.75 -10.06 47.52
N ASP A 240 19.26 -11.04 46.77
CA ASP A 240 18.73 -12.41 46.76
C ASP A 240 19.40 -13.34 47.81
N GLY A 241 20.49 -12.87 48.44
CA GLY A 241 21.19 -13.54 49.52
C GLY A 241 21.99 -14.76 49.08
N ASN A 242 22.38 -14.84 47.80
CA ASN A 242 23.07 -15.98 47.22
C ASN A 242 24.60 -15.94 47.47
N GLY A 243 25.13 -14.81 47.97
CA GLY A 243 26.54 -14.59 48.26
C GLY A 243 27.39 -14.09 47.08
N VAL A 244 26.75 -13.71 45.97
CA VAL A 244 27.29 -13.01 44.80
C VAL A 244 26.71 -11.59 44.81
N PRO A 245 27.50 -10.54 44.57
CA PRO A 245 26.94 -9.19 44.47
C PRO A 245 25.94 -9.05 43.32
N ASP A 246 24.90 -8.23 43.48
CA ASP A 246 23.85 -8.01 42.47
C ASP A 246 24.42 -7.60 41.12
N SER A 247 25.47 -6.77 41.12
CA SER A 247 26.23 -6.37 39.93
C SER A 247 26.87 -7.56 39.21
N CYS A 248 27.36 -8.54 39.96
CA CYS A 248 27.90 -9.80 39.44
C CYS A 248 26.81 -10.76 38.98
N ASP A 249 25.65 -10.78 39.63
CA ASP A 249 24.52 -11.56 39.16
C ASP A 249 24.02 -11.02 37.82
N LEU A 250 23.89 -9.70 37.67
CA LEU A 250 23.59 -9.05 36.38
C LEU A 250 24.65 -9.35 35.31
N ALA A 251 25.94 -9.20 35.64
CA ALA A 251 27.03 -9.55 34.72
C ALA A 251 27.05 -11.06 34.38
N GLY A 252 26.61 -11.91 35.31
CA GLY A 252 26.44 -13.35 35.18
C GLY A 252 25.20 -13.77 34.39
N GLY A 253 24.33 -12.82 34.02
CA GLY A 253 23.13 -13.04 33.23
C GLY A 253 21.86 -13.33 34.05
N ALA A 254 21.82 -12.91 35.31
CA ALA A 254 20.56 -12.78 36.04
C ALA A 254 19.62 -11.85 35.26
N ALA A 255 18.33 -12.17 35.31
CA ALA A 255 17.33 -11.43 34.55
C ALA A 255 17.11 -10.05 35.19
N ASP A 256 17.18 -9.00 34.36
CA ASP A 256 16.76 -7.61 34.63
C ASP A 256 15.98 -7.16 33.40
N CYS A 257 14.72 -7.55 33.38
CA CYS A 257 13.89 -7.44 32.20
C CYS A 257 13.42 -5.99 31.94
N ASN A 258 13.23 -5.20 33.00
CA ASN A 258 12.88 -3.78 32.90
C ASN A 258 14.11 -2.86 32.72
N ASN A 259 15.33 -3.43 32.77
CA ASN A 259 16.63 -2.78 32.61
C ASN A 259 16.86 -1.63 33.61
N ASN A 260 16.34 -1.77 34.83
CA ASN A 260 16.47 -0.75 35.86
C ASN A 260 17.77 -0.89 36.68
N GLY A 261 18.55 -1.95 36.45
CA GLY A 261 19.80 -2.25 37.16
C GLY A 261 19.62 -3.04 38.46
N VAL A 262 18.44 -3.61 38.70
CA VAL A 262 18.10 -4.53 39.79
C VAL A 262 17.61 -5.84 39.16
N ILE A 263 18.03 -6.97 39.70
CA ILE A 263 17.56 -8.27 39.19
C ILE A 263 16.07 -8.48 39.49
N ASP A 264 15.36 -9.15 38.59
CA ASP A 264 13.92 -9.41 38.62
C ASP A 264 13.43 -9.97 39.98
N SER A 265 14.21 -10.88 40.56
CA SER A 265 13.89 -11.50 41.86
C SER A 265 13.87 -10.49 43.00
N CYS A 266 14.69 -9.45 42.92
CA CYS A 266 14.75 -8.38 43.91
C CYS A 266 13.68 -7.32 43.67
N ASP A 267 13.36 -7.06 42.40
CA ASP A 267 12.23 -6.20 42.05
C ASP A 267 10.88 -6.75 42.58
N ILE A 268 10.68 -8.07 42.50
CA ILE A 268 9.50 -8.74 43.06
C ILE A 268 9.52 -8.70 44.60
N ASN A 269 10.67 -9.00 45.23
CA ASN A 269 10.79 -9.08 46.69
C ASN A 269 10.60 -7.73 47.38
N ASP A 270 11.10 -6.64 46.78
CA ASP A 270 10.95 -5.28 47.30
C ASP A 270 9.64 -4.61 46.86
N GLY A 271 8.86 -5.28 46.00
CA GLY A 271 7.54 -4.86 45.53
C GLY A 271 7.59 -3.69 44.55
N THR A 272 8.72 -3.49 43.87
CA THR A 272 8.87 -2.53 42.77
C THR A 272 8.25 -3.06 41.47
N SER A 273 8.19 -4.38 41.30
CA SER A 273 7.44 -5.05 40.24
C SER A 273 6.43 -6.07 40.80
N ASN A 274 5.31 -6.25 40.11
CA ASN A 274 4.28 -7.23 40.49
C ASN A 274 4.58 -8.59 39.85
N ASP A 275 4.13 -9.67 40.49
CA ASP A 275 4.15 -11.05 39.97
C ASP A 275 2.81 -11.69 40.36
N CYS A 276 1.78 -11.42 39.57
CA CYS A 276 0.39 -11.75 39.91
C CYS A 276 0.17 -13.28 39.99
N ASP A 277 0.89 -14.04 39.16
CA ASP A 277 0.76 -15.49 39.00
C ASP A 277 1.82 -16.26 39.80
N ASN A 278 2.71 -15.52 40.47
CA ASN A 278 3.78 -16.01 41.35
C ASN A 278 4.75 -16.96 40.64
N ASN A 279 5.03 -16.71 39.35
CA ASN A 279 5.88 -17.55 38.53
C ASN A 279 7.38 -17.19 38.65
N GLY A 280 7.71 -16.09 39.34
CA GLY A 280 9.07 -15.60 39.56
C GLY A 280 9.59 -14.68 38.47
N THR A 281 8.76 -14.30 37.50
CA THR A 281 9.03 -13.31 36.44
C THR A 281 8.09 -12.13 36.63
N PRO A 282 8.58 -10.88 36.72
CA PRO A 282 7.73 -9.71 36.85
C PRO A 282 6.67 -9.62 35.75
N ASP A 283 5.46 -9.17 36.07
CA ASP A 283 4.32 -9.06 35.14
C ASP A 283 4.73 -8.26 33.89
N GLU A 284 5.45 -7.16 34.06
CA GLU A 284 5.98 -6.30 32.98
C GLU A 284 7.00 -6.99 32.04
N CYS A 285 7.38 -8.22 32.37
CA CYS A 285 8.39 -9.00 31.68
C CYS A 285 7.86 -10.34 31.14
N GLN A 286 6.59 -10.62 31.43
CA GLN A 286 5.84 -11.67 30.76
C GLN A 286 5.35 -11.09 29.44
N ASN A 287 5.61 -11.80 28.33
CA ASN A 287 5.25 -11.36 26.98
C ASN A 287 3.92 -11.98 26.50
N ASP A 288 3.24 -12.69 27.40
CA ASP A 288 1.95 -13.30 27.16
C ASP A 288 0.90 -12.24 27.51
N ASP A 289 0.74 -11.24 26.63
CA ASP A 289 -0.22 -10.13 26.69
C ASP A 289 -0.82 -9.98 25.29
N CYS A 290 -1.80 -10.85 24.98
CA CYS A 290 -2.35 -10.96 23.64
C CYS A 290 -3.21 -9.74 23.26
N ASP A 291 -3.82 -9.07 24.26
CA ASP A 291 -4.74 -7.95 24.06
C ASP A 291 -4.01 -6.59 24.09
N GLY A 292 -2.72 -6.60 24.47
CA GLY A 292 -1.82 -5.47 24.48
C GLY A 292 -2.16 -4.44 25.56
N ASN A 293 -2.86 -4.83 26.61
CA ASN A 293 -3.31 -3.93 27.67
C ASN A 293 -2.20 -3.62 28.70
N GLY A 294 -1.07 -4.36 28.66
CA GLY A 294 0.06 -4.24 29.56
C GLY A 294 -0.05 -5.07 30.85
N VAL A 295 -1.00 -6.00 30.91
CA VAL A 295 -1.20 -7.00 31.96
C VAL A 295 -1.06 -8.38 31.30
N PRO A 296 -0.31 -9.32 31.89
CA PRO A 296 -0.21 -10.66 31.31
C PRO A 296 -1.55 -11.40 31.31
N ASP A 297 -1.80 -12.25 30.31
CA ASP A 297 -3.05 -13.00 30.12
C ASP A 297 -3.44 -13.80 31.38
N SER A 298 -2.44 -14.36 32.09
CA SER A 298 -2.63 -15.09 33.35
C SER A 298 -3.17 -14.18 34.47
N CYS A 299 -2.74 -12.93 34.49
CA CYS A 299 -3.20 -11.88 35.39
C CYS A 299 -4.58 -11.37 35.01
N ASP A 300 -4.88 -11.26 33.72
CA ASP A 300 -6.20 -10.85 33.22
C ASP A 300 -7.27 -11.89 33.55
N LEU A 301 -6.98 -13.18 33.37
CA LEU A 301 -7.85 -14.28 33.83
C LEU A 301 -8.10 -14.21 35.34
N ALA A 302 -7.04 -13.98 36.14
CA ALA A 302 -7.17 -13.83 37.59
C ALA A 302 -7.94 -12.56 37.98
N GLY A 303 -7.85 -11.51 37.16
CA GLY A 303 -8.58 -10.24 37.25
C GLY A 303 -10.05 -10.32 36.84
N GLY A 304 -10.45 -11.43 36.20
CA GLY A 304 -11.83 -11.69 35.77
C GLY A 304 -12.12 -11.29 34.32
N ALA A 305 -11.11 -11.25 33.46
CA ALA A 305 -11.31 -11.26 32.01
C ALA A 305 -12.14 -12.48 31.59
N GLY A 306 -12.87 -12.35 30.47
CA GLY A 306 -13.72 -13.41 29.94
C GLY A 306 -12.89 -14.62 29.50
N ASP A 307 -13.36 -15.82 29.84
CA ASP A 307 -12.90 -17.13 29.35
C ASP A 307 -14.14 -18.00 29.26
N CYS A 308 -14.94 -17.73 28.24
CA CYS A 308 -16.30 -18.23 28.15
C CYS A 308 -16.32 -19.72 27.77
N ASN A 309 -15.33 -20.19 27.00
CA ASN A 309 -15.16 -21.59 26.62
C ASN A 309 -14.34 -22.43 27.64
N ASN A 310 -13.79 -21.78 28.67
CA ASN A 310 -13.01 -22.38 29.77
C ASN A 310 -11.77 -23.14 29.30
N ASN A 311 -11.12 -22.65 28.23
CA ASN A 311 -9.90 -23.26 27.69
C ASN A 311 -8.63 -22.74 28.41
N GLY A 312 -8.76 -21.71 29.27
CA GLY A 312 -7.66 -21.10 30.02
C GLY A 312 -6.91 -20.00 29.24
N VAL A 313 -7.51 -19.48 28.18
CA VAL A 313 -7.08 -18.33 27.37
C VAL A 313 -8.23 -17.31 27.43
N ILE A 314 -7.93 -16.01 27.49
CA ILE A 314 -9.00 -15.00 27.54
C ILE A 314 -9.69 -14.88 26.19
N ASP A 315 -10.97 -14.53 26.21
CA ASP A 315 -11.82 -14.38 25.03
C ASP A 315 -11.17 -13.50 23.95
N SER A 316 -10.53 -12.40 24.33
CA SER A 316 -9.81 -11.51 23.40
C SER A 316 -8.58 -12.15 22.75
N CYS A 317 -7.91 -13.08 23.43
CA CYS A 317 -6.81 -13.86 22.85
C CYS A 317 -7.33 -14.91 21.87
N ASP A 318 -8.42 -15.60 22.23
CA ASP A 318 -9.03 -16.61 21.37
C ASP A 318 -9.49 -16.00 20.02
N ILE A 319 -9.95 -14.75 20.05
CA ILE A 319 -10.28 -13.97 18.85
C ILE A 319 -9.01 -13.55 18.10
N ALA A 320 -8.00 -13.03 18.82
CA ALA A 320 -6.76 -12.53 18.22
C ALA A 320 -5.90 -13.62 17.55
N ASP A 321 -6.00 -14.87 18.02
CA ASP A 321 -5.27 -16.02 17.48
C ASP A 321 -6.07 -16.87 16.47
N GLU A 322 -7.27 -16.40 16.10
CA GLU A 322 -8.22 -17.06 15.19
C GLU A 322 -8.68 -18.45 15.70
N SER A 323 -8.59 -18.73 17.00
CA SER A 323 -9.14 -19.96 17.59
C SER A 323 -10.64 -19.89 17.87
N SER A 324 -11.16 -18.67 18.03
CA SER A 324 -12.59 -18.35 18.07
C SER A 324 -12.94 -17.22 17.08
N GLU A 325 -14.16 -17.28 16.53
CA GLU A 325 -14.70 -16.24 15.64
C GLU A 325 -15.42 -15.14 16.48
N ASP A 326 -15.36 -13.89 16.02
CA ASP A 326 -16.07 -12.70 16.55
C ASP A 326 -16.56 -11.92 15.33
N CYS A 327 -17.67 -12.38 14.77
CA CYS A 327 -18.13 -11.92 13.47
C CYS A 327 -18.85 -10.56 13.50
N ASP A 328 -19.33 -10.10 14.67
CA ASP A 328 -19.95 -8.79 14.85
C ASP A 328 -18.96 -7.73 15.41
N GLY A 329 -17.81 -8.17 15.92
CA GLY A 329 -16.71 -7.35 16.38
C GLY A 329 -16.96 -6.72 17.76
N ASP A 330 -17.80 -7.32 18.59
CA ASP A 330 -18.15 -6.82 19.92
C ASP A 330 -17.12 -7.18 21.01
N GLY A 331 -16.21 -8.10 20.69
CA GLY A 331 -15.15 -8.60 21.59
C GLY A 331 -15.55 -9.83 22.41
N THR A 332 -16.71 -10.43 22.13
CA THR A 332 -17.17 -11.71 22.67
C THR A 332 -17.06 -12.78 21.58
N PRO A 333 -16.49 -13.96 21.86
CA PRO A 333 -16.48 -15.06 20.91
C PRO A 333 -17.90 -15.53 20.55
N ASP A 334 -18.15 -15.81 19.26
CA ASP A 334 -19.45 -16.23 18.73
C ASP A 334 -20.06 -17.41 19.51
N GLU A 335 -19.23 -18.37 19.93
CA GLU A 335 -19.66 -19.56 20.68
C GLU A 335 -20.23 -19.25 22.08
N CYS A 336 -20.10 -17.99 22.52
CA CYS A 336 -20.55 -17.47 23.79
C CYS A 336 -21.75 -16.51 23.65
N GLU A 337 -22.23 -16.35 22.42
CA GLU A 337 -23.36 -15.51 22.05
C GLU A 337 -24.61 -16.34 21.71
N THR A 338 -25.71 -15.64 21.41
CA THR A 338 -27.00 -16.29 21.15
C THR A 338 -27.14 -16.60 19.66
N ASP A 339 -27.30 -17.88 19.35
CA ASP A 339 -27.80 -18.40 18.09
C ASP A 339 -29.24 -18.90 18.34
N SER A 340 -30.23 -18.05 18.02
CA SER A 340 -31.65 -18.30 18.31
C SER A 340 -32.25 -19.38 17.43
N ASP A 341 -31.73 -19.59 16.23
CA ASP A 341 -32.32 -20.49 15.23
C ASP A 341 -31.54 -21.82 15.06
N GLY A 342 -30.31 -21.87 15.59
CA GLY A 342 -29.45 -23.04 15.69
C GLY A 342 -28.72 -23.39 14.40
N ASP A 343 -28.54 -22.44 13.48
CA ASP A 343 -27.91 -22.66 12.18
C ASP A 343 -26.37 -22.69 12.21
N GLY A 344 -25.78 -22.25 13.33
CA GLY A 344 -24.33 -22.18 13.54
C GLY A 344 -23.71 -20.81 13.29
N THR A 345 -24.50 -19.80 12.94
CA THR A 345 -24.16 -18.37 12.92
C THR A 345 -24.89 -17.70 14.09
N ILE A 346 -24.26 -16.77 14.79
CA ILE A 346 -24.95 -16.04 15.87
C ILE A 346 -25.91 -15.01 15.31
N ASP A 347 -26.96 -14.68 16.07
CA ASP A 347 -28.03 -13.75 15.65
C ASP A 347 -27.46 -12.41 15.14
N ASP A 348 -26.43 -11.88 15.81
CA ASP A 348 -25.83 -10.57 15.49
C ASP A 348 -24.90 -10.60 14.25
N CYS A 349 -24.55 -11.80 13.78
CA CYS A 349 -23.79 -12.06 12.56
C CYS A 349 -24.61 -12.65 11.42
N GLU A 350 -25.91 -12.84 11.63
CA GLU A 350 -26.81 -13.28 10.58
C GLU A 350 -26.88 -12.20 9.48
N TYR A 351 -26.07 -12.40 8.45
CA TYR A 351 -26.16 -11.63 7.23
C TYR A 351 -27.48 -11.97 6.53
N THR A 352 -28.48 -11.12 6.72
CA THR A 352 -29.78 -11.27 6.07
C THR A 352 -29.68 -10.92 4.59
N ALA A 353 -29.25 -11.89 3.78
CA ALA A 353 -29.11 -11.74 2.33
C ALA A 353 -30.46 -11.41 1.66
N TYR A 354 -31.52 -12.11 2.07
CA TYR A 354 -32.89 -11.89 1.59
C TYR A 354 -33.89 -12.04 2.72
N LEU A 355 -34.80 -11.08 2.84
CA LEU A 355 -35.91 -11.10 3.80
C LEU A 355 -37.24 -11.06 3.06
N ASN A 356 -38.07 -12.09 3.25
CA ASN A 356 -39.48 -12.00 2.86
C ASN A 356 -40.21 -11.16 3.92
N VAL A 357 -40.64 -9.96 3.55
CA VAL A 357 -41.19 -8.95 4.48
C VAL A 357 -42.53 -9.39 5.05
N GLU A 358 -43.33 -10.14 4.30
CA GLU A 358 -44.65 -10.61 4.74
C GLU A 358 -44.55 -11.75 5.75
N THR A 359 -43.58 -12.65 5.59
CA THR A 359 -43.42 -13.83 6.45
C THR A 359 -42.39 -13.63 7.57
N GLY A 360 -41.46 -12.68 7.40
CA GLY A 360 -40.34 -12.45 8.31
C GLY A 360 -39.23 -13.50 8.22
N VAL A 361 -39.28 -14.38 7.21
CA VAL A 361 -38.29 -15.44 7.01
C VAL A 361 -37.12 -14.91 6.19
N THR A 362 -35.91 -15.23 6.62
CA THR A 362 -34.65 -14.91 5.96
C THR A 362 -34.18 -16.07 5.09
N TYR A 363 -33.40 -15.77 4.05
CA TYR A 363 -32.85 -16.76 3.13
C TYR A 363 -31.45 -16.33 2.68
N ASP A 364 -30.58 -17.30 2.43
CA ASP A 364 -29.21 -17.07 1.93
C ASP A 364 -29.16 -16.81 0.43
N THR A 365 -30.11 -17.35 -0.33
CA THR A 365 -30.15 -17.26 -1.80
C THR A 365 -31.47 -16.67 -2.29
N PHE A 366 -31.40 -15.97 -3.42
CA PHE A 366 -32.60 -15.42 -4.03
C PHE A 366 -33.52 -16.54 -4.55
N ASP A 367 -32.98 -17.67 -5.03
CA ASP A 367 -33.81 -18.77 -5.55
C ASP A 367 -34.68 -19.40 -4.45
N ASP A 368 -34.15 -19.57 -3.24
CA ASP A 368 -34.89 -20.09 -2.09
C ASP A 368 -35.97 -19.10 -1.64
N ALA A 369 -35.60 -17.82 -1.49
CA ALA A 369 -36.54 -16.75 -1.16
C ALA A 369 -37.70 -16.68 -2.18
N ALA A 370 -37.37 -16.70 -3.48
CA ALA A 370 -38.34 -16.68 -4.55
C ALA A 370 -39.14 -17.98 -4.67
N ALA A 371 -38.60 -19.13 -4.26
CA ALA A 371 -39.30 -20.42 -4.27
C ALA A 371 -40.42 -20.46 -3.22
N ASP A 372 -40.16 -19.94 -2.03
CA ASP A 372 -41.10 -19.94 -0.91
C ASP A 372 -42.08 -18.76 -0.94
N ALA A 373 -41.72 -17.63 -1.57
CA ALA A 373 -42.58 -16.46 -1.69
C ALA A 373 -43.90 -16.73 -2.45
N GLY A 374 -44.98 -16.08 -2.02
CA GLY A 374 -46.24 -15.97 -2.74
C GLY A 374 -46.18 -14.98 -3.91
N ASN A 375 -47.27 -14.89 -4.69
CA ASN A 375 -47.44 -13.72 -5.56
C ASN A 375 -47.73 -12.50 -4.67
N THR A 376 -47.22 -11.33 -5.07
CA THR A 376 -47.30 -10.05 -4.35
C THR A 376 -46.50 -9.95 -3.06
N ASP A 377 -45.70 -10.97 -2.74
CA ASP A 377 -44.74 -10.91 -1.64
C ASP A 377 -43.60 -9.94 -1.99
N ARG A 378 -43.09 -9.29 -0.96
CA ARG A 378 -41.98 -8.37 -0.98
C ARG A 378 -40.73 -9.06 -0.44
N ILE A 379 -39.64 -8.97 -1.20
CA ILE A 379 -38.34 -9.47 -0.80
C ILE A 379 -37.41 -8.27 -0.71
N ASP A 380 -36.94 -7.96 0.50
CA ASP A 380 -35.82 -7.05 0.69
C ASP A 380 -34.54 -7.86 0.44
N ALA A 381 -33.73 -7.43 -0.52
CA ALA A 381 -32.52 -8.11 -0.96
C ALA A 381 -31.31 -7.21 -0.66
N ASP A 382 -30.35 -7.70 0.10
CA ASP A 382 -29.11 -6.96 0.29
C ASP A 382 -28.36 -6.85 -1.05
N PHE A 383 -27.78 -5.67 -1.30
CA PHE A 383 -27.11 -5.39 -2.56
C PHE A 383 -25.89 -6.29 -2.78
N GLU A 384 -25.14 -6.68 -1.74
CA GLU A 384 -23.97 -7.56 -1.93
C GLU A 384 -24.43 -8.96 -2.33
N ALA A 385 -25.50 -9.46 -1.71
CA ALA A 385 -26.07 -10.78 -2.00
C ALA A 385 -26.59 -10.86 -3.45
N ILE A 386 -27.50 -9.96 -3.84
CA ILE A 386 -28.12 -10.01 -5.17
C ILE A 386 -27.12 -9.73 -6.30
N ASN A 387 -26.05 -8.96 -6.04
CA ASN A 387 -24.99 -8.73 -7.03
C ASN A 387 -24.02 -9.92 -7.15
N ALA A 388 -23.90 -10.75 -6.11
CA ALA A 388 -23.13 -11.99 -6.14
C ALA A 388 -23.88 -13.15 -6.83
N GLU A 389 -25.20 -13.03 -7.02
CA GLU A 389 -26.01 -14.05 -7.67
C GLU A 389 -25.58 -14.31 -9.12
N THR A 390 -25.55 -15.59 -9.47
CA THR A 390 -25.32 -16.01 -10.87
C THR A 390 -26.63 -16.16 -11.65
N HIS A 391 -27.76 -16.29 -10.92
CA HIS A 391 -29.09 -16.36 -11.49
C HIS A 391 -30.14 -15.74 -10.56
N VAL A 392 -30.85 -14.73 -11.04
CA VAL A 392 -31.96 -14.09 -10.32
C VAL A 392 -33.27 -14.46 -11.04
N ASP A 393 -33.96 -15.50 -10.60
CA ASP A 393 -35.21 -15.95 -11.22
C ASP A 393 -36.40 -15.68 -10.30
N PHE A 394 -37.33 -14.84 -10.75
CA PHE A 394 -38.57 -14.56 -10.03
C PHE A 394 -39.57 -15.74 -10.13
N ARG A 395 -39.18 -16.83 -10.81
CA ARG A 395 -39.94 -18.08 -10.95
C ARG A 395 -41.33 -17.88 -11.54
N GLY A 396 -41.47 -16.85 -12.39
CA GLY A 396 -42.73 -16.45 -13.02
C GLY A 396 -43.75 -15.81 -12.06
N LYS A 397 -43.36 -15.50 -10.82
CA LYS A 397 -44.22 -14.90 -9.79
C LYS A 397 -44.22 -13.37 -9.87
N ALA A 398 -45.27 -12.78 -9.33
CA ALA A 398 -45.41 -11.32 -9.20
C ALA A 398 -44.72 -10.84 -7.91
N LEU A 399 -43.39 -10.97 -7.83
CA LEU A 399 -42.63 -10.55 -6.63
C LEU A 399 -42.27 -9.06 -6.73
N GLU A 400 -42.26 -8.39 -5.60
CA GLU A 400 -41.69 -7.05 -5.45
C GLU A 400 -40.34 -7.17 -4.74
N VAL A 401 -39.25 -7.01 -5.47
CA VAL A 401 -37.90 -7.14 -4.92
C VAL A 401 -37.31 -5.76 -4.73
N THR A 402 -36.90 -5.44 -3.51
CA THR A 402 -36.27 -4.16 -3.17
C THR A 402 -34.81 -4.39 -2.83
N VAL A 403 -33.90 -3.81 -3.60
CA VAL A 403 -32.48 -3.80 -3.26
C VAL A 403 -32.25 -2.79 -2.15
N ILE A 404 -31.73 -3.25 -1.02
CA ILE A 404 -31.43 -2.45 0.16
C ILE A 404 -29.92 -2.34 0.38
N ASN A 405 -29.51 -1.38 1.22
CA ASN A 405 -28.12 -1.12 1.60
C ASN A 405 -27.14 -0.78 0.45
N GLY A 406 -27.63 -0.61 -0.77
CA GLY A 406 -26.82 -0.24 -1.92
C GLY A 406 -27.63 -0.20 -3.21
N GLU A 407 -26.96 -0.55 -4.30
CA GLU A 407 -27.46 -0.43 -5.66
C GLU A 407 -27.25 -1.74 -6.42
N LEU A 408 -28.11 -2.00 -7.40
CA LEU A 408 -28.02 -3.19 -8.23
C LEU A 408 -26.90 -3.03 -9.28
N ALA A 409 -25.92 -3.90 -9.23
CA ALA A 409 -24.80 -4.00 -10.17
C ALA A 409 -24.60 -5.46 -10.59
N MET A 410 -25.45 -5.94 -11.50
CA MET A 410 -25.39 -7.32 -11.98
C MET A 410 -24.09 -7.60 -12.74
N ALA A 411 -23.39 -8.66 -12.34
CA ALA A 411 -22.14 -9.10 -12.95
C ALA A 411 -22.31 -9.69 -14.37
N ILE A 412 -21.19 -9.72 -15.11
CA ILE A 412 -21.12 -10.33 -16.45
C ILE A 412 -21.42 -11.83 -16.35
N GLY A 413 -22.28 -12.33 -17.23
CA GLY A 413 -22.67 -13.75 -17.26
C GLY A 413 -23.83 -14.11 -16.33
N THR A 414 -24.24 -13.21 -15.43
CA THR A 414 -25.45 -13.35 -14.63
C THR A 414 -26.69 -13.25 -15.51
N SER A 415 -27.78 -13.92 -15.14
CA SER A 415 -29.07 -13.75 -15.80
C SER A 415 -30.18 -13.46 -14.81
N MET A 416 -31.07 -12.54 -15.19
CA MET A 416 -32.27 -12.19 -14.44
C MET A 416 -33.51 -12.45 -15.28
N ASN A 417 -34.44 -13.24 -14.73
CA ASN A 417 -35.73 -13.53 -15.34
C ASN A 417 -36.83 -12.87 -14.51
N LEU A 418 -37.40 -11.80 -15.05
CA LEU A 418 -38.49 -11.07 -14.38
C LEU A 418 -39.80 -11.82 -14.54
N GLY A 419 -40.49 -12.06 -13.43
CA GLY A 419 -41.76 -12.79 -13.41
C GLY A 419 -42.95 -11.93 -13.87
N ASN A 420 -44.10 -12.57 -14.08
CA ASN A 420 -45.28 -11.85 -14.51
C ASN A 420 -45.84 -10.95 -13.40
N GLY A 421 -45.92 -9.65 -13.65
CA GLY A 421 -46.34 -8.64 -12.67
C GLY A 421 -45.28 -8.40 -11.59
N SER A 422 -44.03 -8.77 -11.85
CA SER A 422 -42.93 -8.51 -10.94
C SER A 422 -42.46 -7.06 -11.01
N ARG A 423 -41.90 -6.60 -9.91
CA ARG A 423 -41.34 -5.26 -9.73
C ARG A 423 -39.98 -5.38 -9.08
N LEU A 424 -38.97 -4.70 -9.63
CA LEU A 424 -37.62 -4.63 -9.10
C LEU A 424 -37.29 -3.17 -8.77
N GLU A 425 -37.12 -2.85 -7.50
CA GLU A 425 -36.61 -1.56 -7.03
C GLU A 425 -35.10 -1.69 -6.83
N ALA A 426 -34.32 -1.21 -7.79
CA ALA A 426 -32.89 -1.45 -7.90
C ALA A 426 -32.00 -0.49 -7.06
N GLY A 427 -32.61 0.44 -6.34
CA GLY A 427 -31.92 1.47 -5.56
C GLY A 427 -31.78 2.81 -6.31
N ALA A 428 -30.63 3.46 -6.15
CA ALA A 428 -30.31 4.70 -6.86
C ALA A 428 -29.97 4.43 -8.32
N ASP A 429 -28.91 3.69 -8.60
CA ASP A 429 -28.57 3.28 -9.96
C ASP A 429 -28.74 1.77 -10.15
N ALA A 430 -29.00 1.36 -11.40
CA ALA A 430 -29.05 -0.04 -11.79
C ALA A 430 -28.11 -0.28 -12.98
N SER A 431 -27.11 -1.15 -12.81
CA SER A 431 -26.19 -1.55 -13.86
C SER A 431 -26.35 -3.02 -14.20
N PHE A 432 -26.63 -3.30 -15.48
CA PHE A 432 -26.87 -4.63 -16.01
C PHE A 432 -25.73 -5.05 -16.95
N ALA A 433 -24.69 -5.70 -16.41
CA ALA A 433 -23.65 -6.34 -17.24
C ALA A 433 -23.99 -7.80 -17.61
N GLY A 434 -25.02 -8.36 -16.96
CA GLY A 434 -25.62 -9.64 -17.28
C GLY A 434 -26.79 -9.53 -18.28
N SER A 435 -27.64 -10.57 -18.32
CA SER A 435 -28.81 -10.61 -19.21
C SER A 435 -30.13 -10.54 -18.46
N VAL A 436 -30.92 -9.51 -18.72
CA VAL A 436 -32.26 -9.29 -18.15
C VAL A 436 -33.32 -9.65 -19.18
N ARG A 437 -34.31 -10.46 -18.80
CA ARG A 437 -35.40 -10.88 -19.70
C ARG A 437 -36.75 -10.85 -19.01
N THR A 438 -37.77 -10.34 -19.70
CA THR A 438 -39.14 -10.51 -19.26
C THR A 438 -39.60 -11.96 -19.42
N ASN A 439 -40.29 -12.48 -18.42
CA ASN A 439 -40.86 -13.83 -18.40
C ASN A 439 -42.29 -13.79 -17.85
N GLY A 440 -43.18 -13.13 -18.59
CA GLY A 440 -44.55 -12.86 -18.16
C GLY A 440 -45.24 -11.85 -19.08
N THR A 441 -46.45 -11.42 -18.75
CA THR A 441 -47.14 -10.39 -19.56
C THR A 441 -46.62 -8.98 -19.31
N HIS A 442 -46.08 -8.70 -18.12
CA HIS A 442 -45.57 -7.39 -17.72
C HIS A 442 -44.51 -7.55 -16.61
N ALA A 443 -43.52 -6.68 -16.57
CA ALA A 443 -42.59 -6.50 -15.45
C ALA A 443 -42.16 -5.03 -15.35
N GLU A 444 -41.73 -4.61 -14.17
CA GLU A 444 -41.33 -3.24 -13.86
C GLU A 444 -39.91 -3.21 -13.26
N ILE A 445 -39.05 -2.30 -13.70
CA ILE A 445 -37.77 -1.99 -13.05
C ILE A 445 -37.76 -0.50 -12.71
N LEU A 446 -37.40 -0.18 -11.46
CA LEU A 446 -37.30 1.18 -10.97
C LEU A 446 -35.89 1.46 -10.45
N ALA A 447 -35.34 2.61 -10.85
CA ALA A 447 -34.11 3.15 -10.29
C ALA A 447 -34.26 4.68 -10.13
N SER A 448 -33.94 5.20 -8.95
CA SER A 448 -34.19 6.62 -8.66
C SER A 448 -33.18 7.60 -9.31
N GLY A 449 -32.07 7.09 -9.83
CA GLY A 449 -31.00 7.80 -10.54
C GLY A 449 -30.97 7.42 -12.02
N SER A 450 -30.37 6.28 -12.36
CA SER A 450 -30.20 5.84 -13.76
C SER A 450 -30.27 4.32 -13.94
N ILE A 451 -30.66 3.89 -15.15
CA ILE A 451 -30.55 2.49 -15.58
C ILE A 451 -29.51 2.39 -16.70
N THR A 452 -28.56 1.48 -16.57
CA THR A 452 -27.55 1.21 -17.60
C THR A 452 -27.55 -0.26 -18.01
N VAL A 453 -27.72 -0.52 -19.30
CA VAL A 453 -27.35 -1.81 -19.90
C VAL A 453 -25.89 -1.70 -20.33
N ALA A 454 -24.98 -2.29 -19.56
CA ALA A 454 -23.54 -2.16 -19.79
C ALA A 454 -23.09 -2.87 -21.08
N ASP A 455 -21.87 -2.61 -21.57
CA ASP A 455 -21.36 -3.08 -22.87
C ASP A 455 -21.49 -4.60 -23.10
N ALA A 456 -21.31 -5.40 -22.05
CA ALA A 456 -21.44 -6.87 -22.12
C ALA A 456 -22.86 -7.37 -21.78
N GLY A 457 -23.72 -6.46 -21.33
CA GLY A 457 -25.07 -6.71 -20.87
C GLY A 457 -26.09 -6.80 -22.00
N SER A 458 -27.22 -7.42 -21.68
CA SER A 458 -28.37 -7.45 -22.58
C SER A 458 -29.69 -7.31 -21.85
N MET A 459 -30.64 -6.62 -22.45
CA MET A 459 -32.02 -6.54 -21.97
C MET A 459 -32.97 -6.96 -23.09
N THR A 460 -33.83 -7.94 -22.82
CA THR A 460 -34.79 -8.44 -23.81
C THR A 460 -36.22 -8.38 -23.30
N VAL A 461 -37.05 -7.58 -23.98
CA VAL A 461 -38.49 -7.68 -23.92
C VAL A 461 -38.93 -8.77 -24.90
N ARG A 462 -39.40 -9.91 -24.36
CA ARG A 462 -39.84 -11.04 -25.19
C ARG A 462 -41.18 -10.74 -25.87
N GLU A 463 -41.57 -11.63 -26.78
CA GLU A 463 -42.76 -11.48 -27.62
C GLU A 463 -44.04 -11.32 -26.79
N ASN A 464 -44.86 -10.32 -27.12
CA ASN A 464 -46.12 -10.01 -26.43
C ASN A 464 -45.99 -9.76 -24.91
N MET A 465 -44.81 -9.33 -24.47
CA MET A 465 -44.54 -8.97 -23.08
C MET A 465 -44.29 -7.47 -22.97
N ALA A 466 -44.62 -6.88 -21.82
CA ALA A 466 -44.29 -5.50 -21.49
C ALA A 466 -43.14 -5.43 -20.49
N LEU A 467 -42.26 -4.45 -20.65
CA LEU A 467 -41.29 -4.03 -19.64
C LEU A 467 -41.46 -2.53 -19.42
N GLU A 468 -41.79 -2.14 -18.20
CA GLU A 468 -41.81 -0.75 -17.78
C GLU A 468 -40.50 -0.42 -17.05
N LEU A 469 -39.86 0.68 -17.43
CA LEU A 469 -38.65 1.20 -16.84
C LEU A 469 -38.92 2.58 -16.27
N MET A 470 -38.84 2.73 -14.96
CA MET A 470 -39.02 4.01 -14.28
C MET A 470 -37.68 4.53 -13.78
N THR A 471 -37.13 5.52 -14.47
CA THR A 471 -35.85 6.12 -14.09
C THR A 471 -35.69 7.51 -14.69
N PRO A 472 -34.98 8.45 -14.04
CA PRO A 472 -34.65 9.73 -14.65
C PRO A 472 -33.88 9.63 -15.97
N ALA A 473 -32.97 8.66 -16.12
CA ALA A 473 -32.16 8.51 -17.33
C ALA A 473 -31.83 7.04 -17.61
N MET A 474 -31.74 6.68 -18.89
CA MET A 474 -31.32 5.34 -19.30
C MET A 474 -30.24 5.39 -20.37
N THR A 475 -29.23 4.54 -20.23
CA THR A 475 -28.19 4.33 -21.24
C THR A 475 -28.09 2.87 -21.64
N ASN A 476 -28.04 2.60 -22.93
CA ASN A 476 -27.71 1.30 -23.49
C ASN A 476 -26.33 1.34 -24.14
N GLU A 477 -25.32 0.76 -23.49
CA GLU A 477 -24.00 0.50 -24.07
C GLU A 477 -23.90 -0.90 -24.68
N GLY A 478 -24.74 -1.84 -24.23
CA GLY A 478 -24.79 -3.23 -24.68
C GLY A 478 -25.86 -3.49 -25.74
N GLU A 479 -26.65 -4.56 -25.53
CA GLU A 479 -27.71 -4.98 -26.46
C GLU A 479 -29.10 -4.87 -25.82
N MET A 480 -29.99 -4.11 -26.44
CA MET A 480 -31.42 -4.10 -26.12
C MET A 480 -32.22 -4.72 -27.26
N THR A 481 -33.17 -5.59 -26.92
CA THR A 481 -34.08 -6.20 -27.90
C THR A 481 -35.53 -6.12 -27.44
N VAL A 482 -36.39 -5.54 -28.26
CA VAL A 482 -37.85 -5.59 -28.16
C VAL A 482 -38.38 -6.47 -29.29
N ARG A 483 -38.90 -7.64 -28.93
CA ARG A 483 -39.41 -8.62 -29.91
C ARG A 483 -40.83 -8.31 -30.35
N ASP A 484 -41.34 -9.11 -31.30
CA ASP A 484 -42.65 -8.93 -31.90
C ASP A 484 -43.79 -8.83 -30.87
N GLY A 485 -44.58 -7.76 -30.98
CA GLY A 485 -45.67 -7.42 -30.05
C GLY A 485 -45.20 -7.04 -28.64
N GLY A 486 -43.89 -6.95 -28.39
CA GLY A 486 -43.32 -6.50 -27.12
C GLY A 486 -43.51 -4.99 -26.92
N ASP A 487 -43.68 -4.60 -25.67
CA ASP A 487 -43.87 -3.21 -25.26
C ASP A 487 -42.73 -2.82 -24.31
N LEU A 488 -41.98 -1.78 -24.67
CA LEU A 488 -40.97 -1.17 -23.83
C LEU A 488 -41.43 0.24 -23.46
N ASP A 489 -41.91 0.38 -22.23
CA ASP A 489 -42.39 1.65 -21.70
C ASP A 489 -41.30 2.28 -20.83
N MET A 490 -40.73 3.39 -21.29
CA MET A 490 -39.70 4.13 -20.56
C MET A 490 -40.32 5.38 -19.95
N ASN A 491 -40.77 5.26 -18.70
CA ASN A 491 -41.31 6.37 -17.94
C ASN A 491 -40.15 7.16 -17.31
N MET A 492 -39.53 8.01 -18.14
CA MET A 492 -38.35 8.79 -17.78
C MET A 492 -38.58 10.30 -17.88
N THR A 493 -37.84 11.05 -17.07
CA THR A 493 -37.86 12.53 -17.08
C THR A 493 -36.71 13.14 -17.89
N GLY A 494 -35.65 12.37 -18.12
CA GLY A 494 -34.53 12.70 -18.98
C GLY A 494 -34.61 11.98 -20.33
N SER A 495 -33.46 11.56 -20.84
CA SER A 495 -33.35 10.92 -22.15
C SER A 495 -32.94 9.44 -22.05
N PHE A 496 -33.33 8.69 -23.06
CA PHE A 496 -32.78 7.38 -23.36
C PHE A 496 -31.67 7.55 -24.40
N VAL A 497 -30.47 7.03 -24.11
CA VAL A 497 -29.33 7.06 -25.03
C VAL A 497 -28.96 5.63 -25.44
N ASN A 498 -29.03 5.33 -26.73
CA ASN A 498 -28.54 4.06 -27.29
C ASN A 498 -27.15 4.26 -27.90
N ASN A 499 -26.09 3.91 -27.17
CA ASN A 499 -24.70 3.87 -27.64
C ASN A 499 -24.32 2.52 -28.25
N GLY A 500 -24.95 1.43 -27.78
CA GLY A 500 -24.77 0.07 -28.25
C GLY A 500 -25.70 -0.30 -29.40
N THR A 501 -26.37 -1.44 -29.27
CA THR A 501 -27.31 -1.96 -30.27
C THR A 501 -28.73 -2.03 -29.74
N LEU A 502 -29.69 -1.46 -30.48
CA LEU A 502 -31.13 -1.59 -30.20
C LEU A 502 -31.85 -2.31 -31.34
N HIS A 503 -32.53 -3.39 -30.99
CA HIS A 503 -33.27 -4.23 -31.90
C HIS A 503 -34.77 -4.19 -31.61
N CYS A 504 -35.55 -3.61 -32.51
CA CYS A 504 -37.01 -3.53 -32.42
C CYS A 504 -37.64 -4.26 -33.62
N TYR A 505 -38.25 -5.42 -33.36
CA TYR A 505 -38.76 -6.31 -34.40
C TYR A 505 -40.28 -6.47 -34.36
N GLY A 506 -40.91 -6.49 -35.53
CA GLY A 506 -42.31 -6.80 -35.72
C GLY A 506 -43.22 -5.64 -35.29
N ALA A 507 -44.33 -5.96 -34.61
CA ALA A 507 -45.30 -5.00 -34.10
C ALA A 507 -44.95 -4.51 -32.68
N CYS A 508 -43.67 -4.32 -32.38
CA CYS A 508 -43.26 -3.80 -31.07
C CYS A 508 -43.65 -2.33 -30.88
N ALA A 509 -43.74 -1.91 -29.63
CA ALA A 509 -43.94 -0.53 -29.21
C ALA A 509 -42.82 -0.10 -28.27
N VAL A 510 -42.29 1.10 -28.48
CA VAL A 510 -41.33 1.75 -27.57
C VAL A 510 -41.85 3.12 -27.22
N TYR A 511 -42.03 3.39 -25.93
CA TYR A 511 -42.49 4.68 -25.41
C TYR A 511 -41.32 5.39 -24.74
N VAL A 512 -40.91 6.51 -25.30
CA VAL A 512 -39.74 7.26 -24.84
C VAL A 512 -39.84 8.71 -25.32
N ASP A 513 -40.04 9.65 -24.41
CA ASP A 513 -40.26 11.05 -24.79
C ASP A 513 -39.05 11.66 -25.53
N ALA A 514 -37.83 11.40 -25.05
CA ALA A 514 -36.58 11.88 -25.65
C ALA A 514 -35.60 10.73 -25.90
N PHE A 515 -35.45 10.33 -27.15
CA PHE A 515 -34.59 9.22 -27.56
C PHE A 515 -33.42 9.70 -28.43
N GLU A 516 -32.20 9.49 -27.95
CA GLU A 516 -30.97 9.65 -28.72
C GLU A 516 -30.41 8.29 -29.14
N ASN A 517 -30.35 8.05 -30.45
CA ASN A 517 -29.60 6.94 -31.03
C ASN A 517 -28.20 7.42 -31.40
N ALA A 518 -27.17 6.88 -30.74
CA ALA A 518 -25.75 7.13 -30.99
C ALA A 518 -25.00 5.91 -31.57
N GLY A 519 -25.58 4.71 -31.46
CA GLY A 519 -25.07 3.45 -31.98
C GLY A 519 -25.88 2.88 -33.15
N ASP A 520 -26.08 1.57 -33.14
CA ASP A 520 -26.81 0.84 -34.18
C ASP A 520 -28.24 0.53 -33.75
N MET A 521 -29.21 0.84 -34.62
CA MET A 521 -30.62 0.57 -34.37
C MET A 521 -31.26 -0.11 -35.56
N THR A 522 -31.93 -1.24 -35.31
CA THR A 522 -32.86 -1.85 -36.28
C THR A 522 -34.29 -1.64 -35.82
N ALA A 523 -35.12 -1.02 -36.66
CA ALA A 523 -36.44 -0.54 -36.27
C ALA A 523 -37.57 -1.18 -37.10
N SER A 524 -38.65 -1.51 -36.41
CA SER A 524 -39.99 -1.79 -36.96
C SER A 524 -41.00 -1.55 -35.84
N GLY A 525 -42.28 -1.41 -36.19
CA GLY A 525 -43.32 -1.16 -35.19
C GLY A 525 -43.48 0.34 -34.89
N HIS A 526 -43.78 0.67 -33.63
CA HIS A 526 -44.16 2.02 -33.22
C HIS A 526 -43.19 2.59 -32.18
N PHE A 527 -42.74 3.82 -32.42
CA PHE A 527 -41.90 4.61 -31.52
C PHE A 527 -42.68 5.86 -31.12
N TYR A 528 -42.91 6.03 -29.84
CA TYR A 528 -43.65 7.16 -29.29
C TYR A 528 -42.68 8.15 -28.65
N GLY A 529 -42.49 9.30 -29.30
CA GLY A 529 -41.60 10.39 -28.90
C GLY A 529 -40.70 10.88 -30.03
N ASP A 530 -39.75 11.76 -29.69
CA ASP A 530 -38.78 12.33 -30.62
C ASP A 530 -37.53 11.45 -30.72
N LEU A 531 -36.98 11.30 -31.92
CA LEU A 531 -35.78 10.51 -32.20
C LEU A 531 -34.67 11.37 -32.79
N ALA A 532 -33.56 11.51 -32.06
CA ALA A 532 -32.31 12.07 -32.54
C ALA A 532 -31.36 10.94 -32.98
N ASN A 533 -31.04 10.87 -34.26
CA ASN A 533 -30.07 9.93 -34.83
C ASN A 533 -28.73 10.63 -35.05
N SER A 534 -27.80 10.40 -34.14
CA SER A 534 -26.49 11.08 -34.06
C SER A 534 -25.61 10.84 -35.29
N ALA A 535 -24.60 11.69 -35.50
CA ALA A 535 -23.73 11.62 -36.68
C ALA A 535 -23.01 10.26 -36.90
N ALA A 536 -22.71 9.52 -35.83
CA ALA A 536 -22.09 8.19 -35.91
C ALA A 536 -23.11 7.04 -35.98
N ALA A 537 -24.39 7.34 -35.77
CA ALA A 537 -25.43 6.35 -35.56
C ALA A 537 -26.05 5.84 -36.86
N SER A 538 -26.55 4.61 -36.80
CA SER A 538 -27.29 3.98 -37.90
C SER A 538 -28.71 3.59 -37.47
N LEU A 539 -29.70 3.96 -38.29
CA LEU A 539 -31.10 3.57 -38.13
C LEU A 539 -31.54 2.79 -39.37
N GLN A 540 -31.78 1.49 -39.20
CA GLN A 540 -32.14 0.58 -40.29
C GLN A 540 -33.55 0.04 -40.11
N MET A 541 -34.44 0.36 -41.05
CA MET A 541 -35.81 -0.13 -41.01
C MET A 541 -35.90 -1.53 -41.57
N THR A 542 -36.53 -2.42 -40.81
CA THR A 542 -36.69 -3.85 -41.14
C THR A 542 -38.12 -4.22 -41.52
N ALA A 543 -39.08 -3.33 -41.24
CA ALA A 543 -40.46 -3.38 -41.70
C ALA A 543 -41.09 -1.99 -41.54
N ASN A 544 -42.42 -1.90 -41.71
CA ASN A 544 -43.16 -0.67 -41.46
C ASN A 544 -42.86 -0.13 -40.06
N THR A 545 -42.50 1.15 -40.00
CA THR A 545 -42.14 1.83 -38.77
C THR A 545 -42.87 3.15 -38.67
N VAL A 546 -43.43 3.43 -37.50
CA VAL A 546 -44.10 4.69 -37.19
C VAL A 546 -43.33 5.37 -36.06
N LEU A 547 -42.95 6.63 -36.26
CA LEU A 547 -42.44 7.53 -35.25
C LEU A 547 -43.48 8.62 -35.00
N SER A 548 -43.94 8.78 -33.76
CA SER A 548 -44.99 9.75 -33.45
C SER A 548 -44.50 11.20 -33.34
N GLY A 549 -43.21 11.40 -33.04
CA GLY A 549 -42.59 12.71 -32.90
C GLY A 549 -41.72 13.09 -34.10
N ASP A 550 -40.75 13.95 -33.84
CA ASP A 550 -39.79 14.46 -34.81
C ASP A 550 -38.61 13.49 -35.01
N LEU A 551 -38.10 13.41 -36.25
CA LEU A 551 -36.85 12.73 -36.57
C LEU A 551 -35.76 13.75 -36.88
N ASN A 552 -34.77 13.87 -35.99
CA ASN A 552 -33.58 14.68 -36.19
C ASN A 552 -32.42 13.76 -36.60
N ASN A 553 -32.08 13.73 -37.88
CA ASN A 553 -31.05 12.85 -38.43
C ASN A 553 -29.77 13.60 -38.77
N ASP A 554 -28.71 13.37 -37.99
CA ASP A 554 -27.34 13.75 -38.32
C ASP A 554 -26.53 12.56 -38.87
N GLY A 555 -27.00 11.33 -38.64
CA GLY A 555 -26.35 10.07 -39.03
C GLY A 555 -26.90 9.43 -40.30
N TYR A 556 -26.98 8.10 -40.30
CA TYR A 556 -27.46 7.31 -41.43
C TYR A 556 -28.83 6.68 -41.15
N VAL A 557 -29.81 6.94 -42.01
CA VAL A 557 -31.14 6.29 -41.99
C VAL A 557 -31.33 5.52 -43.29
N ASN A 558 -31.63 4.24 -43.16
CA ASN A 558 -31.97 3.36 -44.28
C ASN A 558 -33.38 2.82 -44.11
N ALA A 559 -34.30 3.27 -44.94
CA ALA A 559 -35.65 2.73 -45.02
C ALA A 559 -35.67 1.49 -45.94
N ASN A 560 -34.96 0.42 -45.52
CA ASN A 560 -34.65 -0.76 -46.32
C ASN A 560 -35.88 -1.64 -46.60
N VAL A 561 -36.77 -1.83 -45.62
CA VAL A 561 -37.95 -2.69 -45.76
C VAL A 561 -39.15 -2.02 -45.10
N GLY A 562 -40.25 -1.86 -45.85
CA GLY A 562 -41.46 -1.21 -45.38
C GLY A 562 -41.47 0.31 -45.57
N SER A 563 -42.46 0.96 -44.98
CA SER A 563 -42.61 2.43 -45.01
C SER A 563 -42.18 3.05 -43.68
N LEU A 564 -41.52 4.22 -43.76
CA LEU A 564 -41.24 5.08 -42.61
C LEU A 564 -42.32 6.15 -42.52
N TYR A 565 -43.06 6.18 -41.41
CA TYR A 565 -44.04 7.22 -41.11
C TYR A 565 -43.55 8.06 -39.94
N VAL A 566 -43.24 9.32 -40.18
CA VAL A 566 -42.93 10.33 -39.16
C VAL A 566 -44.16 11.23 -39.01
N LEU A 567 -44.77 11.26 -37.83
CA LEU A 567 -45.96 12.09 -37.57
C LEU A 567 -45.60 13.52 -37.15
N GLY A 568 -44.35 13.78 -36.79
CA GLY A 568 -43.78 15.13 -36.64
C GLY A 568 -43.07 15.61 -37.91
N ASN A 569 -41.96 16.31 -37.71
CA ASN A 569 -41.06 16.83 -38.74
C ASN A 569 -39.86 15.91 -38.96
N ILE A 570 -39.21 16.05 -40.11
CA ILE A 570 -37.88 15.48 -40.36
C ILE A 570 -36.89 16.63 -40.54
N THR A 571 -35.85 16.66 -39.70
CA THR A 571 -34.66 17.48 -39.93
C THR A 571 -33.51 16.56 -40.32
N ASN A 572 -33.04 16.64 -41.56
CA ASN A 572 -31.98 15.78 -42.09
C ASN A 572 -30.69 16.56 -42.34
N ASN A 573 -29.71 16.44 -41.45
CA ASN A 573 -28.32 16.87 -41.68
C ASN A 573 -27.39 15.72 -42.08
N GLY A 574 -27.84 14.48 -41.96
CA GLY A 574 -27.11 13.26 -42.29
C GLY A 574 -27.45 12.71 -43.67
N THR A 575 -27.64 11.40 -43.76
CA THR A 575 -28.02 10.70 -44.99
C THR A 575 -29.30 9.88 -44.77
N ILE A 576 -30.31 10.11 -45.62
CA ILE A 576 -31.50 9.27 -45.71
C ILE A 576 -31.50 8.55 -47.06
N VAL A 577 -31.63 7.23 -47.02
CA VAL A 577 -31.69 6.37 -48.21
C VAL A 577 -32.99 5.56 -48.17
N GLY A 578 -33.76 5.64 -49.26
CA GLY A 578 -34.81 4.67 -49.58
C GLY A 578 -34.21 3.43 -50.22
N ASP A 579 -34.75 2.26 -49.89
CA ASP A 579 -34.24 0.95 -50.33
C ASP A 579 -33.92 0.83 -51.82
N VAL A 580 -32.68 0.39 -52.12
CA VAL A 580 -32.17 0.03 -53.47
C VAL A 580 -31.99 -1.49 -53.67
N SER A 581 -32.43 -2.35 -52.73
CA SER A 581 -32.04 -3.76 -52.63
C SER A 581 -33.15 -4.80 -52.89
N SER A 582 -33.08 -5.33 -54.12
CA SER A 582 -33.24 -6.76 -54.48
C SER A 582 -34.59 -7.36 -54.91
N GLY A 583 -35.63 -6.57 -55.17
CA GLY A 583 -36.74 -7.04 -56.02
C GLY A 583 -37.81 -7.89 -55.32
N LEU A 584 -38.32 -7.42 -54.18
CA LEU A 584 -39.69 -7.73 -53.77
C LEU A 584 -40.62 -6.66 -54.35
N THR A 585 -41.19 -6.99 -55.52
CA THR A 585 -41.97 -6.11 -56.38
C THR A 585 -43.43 -5.93 -55.94
N ASP A 586 -43.75 -5.57 -54.69
CA ASP A 586 -45.18 -5.33 -54.39
C ASP A 586 -45.56 -4.45 -53.18
N VAL A 587 -44.63 -3.74 -52.53
CA VAL A 587 -45.02 -2.72 -51.53
C VAL A 587 -44.24 -1.45 -51.84
N LEU A 588 -44.95 -0.42 -52.29
CA LEU A 588 -44.43 0.94 -52.43
C LEU A 588 -43.64 1.30 -51.15
N GLY A 589 -42.32 1.41 -51.26
CA GLY A 589 -41.51 2.05 -50.23
C GLY A 589 -41.94 3.51 -50.15
N ASN A 590 -42.49 3.92 -49.01
CA ASN A 590 -42.93 5.29 -48.79
C ASN A 590 -42.20 5.85 -47.58
N LEU A 591 -41.51 6.98 -47.79
CA LEU A 591 -41.15 7.88 -46.71
C LEU A 591 -42.31 8.86 -46.55
N ARG A 592 -42.88 8.97 -45.37
CA ARG A 592 -43.95 9.92 -45.08
C ARG A 592 -43.60 10.76 -43.87
N VAL A 593 -43.73 12.06 -44.01
CA VAL A 593 -43.64 13.03 -42.93
C VAL A 593 -44.94 13.83 -42.92
N ALA A 594 -45.58 13.92 -41.75
CA ALA A 594 -46.84 14.65 -41.62
C ALA A 594 -46.62 16.16 -41.45
N GLY A 595 -45.47 16.57 -40.92
CA GLY A 595 -45.01 17.96 -40.89
C GLY A 595 -44.01 18.27 -42.01
N ASP A 596 -43.01 19.07 -41.67
CA ASP A 596 -42.01 19.61 -42.59
C ASP A 596 -40.88 18.59 -42.83
N TYR A 597 -40.33 18.61 -44.03
CA TYR A 597 -39.04 17.99 -44.34
C TYR A 597 -38.02 19.09 -44.58
N VAL A 598 -37.04 19.19 -43.69
CA VAL A 598 -35.95 20.15 -43.77
C VAL A 598 -34.64 19.40 -43.96
N SER A 599 -33.79 19.87 -44.86
CA SER A 599 -32.46 19.28 -45.06
C SER A 599 -31.33 20.30 -44.90
N GLY A 600 -30.20 19.84 -44.36
CA GLY A 600 -28.98 20.63 -44.25
C GLY A 600 -28.16 20.65 -45.55
N ALA A 601 -27.30 21.66 -45.68
CA ALA A 601 -26.44 21.88 -46.85
C ALA A 601 -25.57 20.69 -47.24
N ASP A 602 -25.09 19.98 -46.22
CA ASP A 602 -24.25 18.81 -46.35
C ASP A 602 -25.02 17.53 -46.00
N SER A 603 -26.33 17.47 -46.27
CA SER A 603 -27.13 16.26 -46.11
C SER A 603 -27.26 15.47 -47.43
N SER A 604 -27.77 14.25 -47.36
CA SER A 604 -28.10 13.43 -48.53
C SER A 604 -29.52 12.90 -48.44
N LEU A 605 -30.24 12.91 -49.56
CA LEU A 605 -31.53 12.27 -49.75
C LEU A 605 -31.50 11.47 -51.05
N ILE A 606 -31.56 10.15 -50.93
CA ILE A 606 -31.45 9.22 -52.05
C ILE A 606 -32.71 8.37 -52.10
N LEU A 607 -33.56 8.60 -53.10
CA LEU A 607 -34.83 7.91 -53.29
C LEU A 607 -34.82 7.22 -54.65
N PRO A 608 -34.88 5.88 -54.71
CA PRO A 608 -34.84 5.15 -55.97
C PRO A 608 -36.17 5.18 -56.71
N SER A 609 -36.16 4.68 -57.96
CA SER A 609 -37.37 4.54 -58.77
C SER A 609 -38.48 3.77 -58.03
N ASN A 610 -39.72 4.25 -58.13
CA ASN A 610 -40.93 3.74 -57.43
C ASN A 610 -41.05 4.10 -55.95
N TRP A 611 -40.14 4.92 -55.40
CA TRP A 611 -40.36 5.52 -54.08
C TRP A 611 -41.23 6.76 -54.16
N GLN A 612 -42.03 6.97 -53.12
CA GLN A 612 -42.73 8.24 -52.90
C GLN A 612 -42.31 8.82 -51.54
N LEU A 613 -41.80 10.05 -51.56
CA LEU A 613 -41.75 10.91 -50.38
C LEU A 613 -43.07 11.67 -50.28
N THR A 614 -43.77 11.55 -49.16
CA THR A 614 -44.98 12.34 -48.86
C THR A 614 -44.67 13.33 -47.76
N VAL A 615 -44.89 14.62 -48.03
CA VAL A 615 -44.64 15.72 -47.10
C VAL A 615 -45.97 16.41 -46.81
N GLY A 616 -46.26 16.65 -45.53
CA GLY A 616 -47.50 17.30 -45.10
C GLY A 616 -47.37 18.81 -44.83
N GLY A 617 -46.14 19.34 -44.80
CA GLY A 617 -45.82 20.75 -44.67
C GLY A 617 -44.78 21.18 -45.69
N ASP A 618 -43.79 21.96 -45.27
CA ASP A 618 -42.74 22.51 -46.12
C ASP A 618 -41.73 21.44 -46.58
N PHE A 619 -41.34 21.49 -47.85
CA PHE A 619 -40.23 20.72 -48.42
C PHE A 619 -39.04 21.65 -48.68
N ASP A 620 -38.27 21.90 -47.62
CA ASP A 620 -37.21 22.90 -47.55
C ASP A 620 -35.83 22.23 -47.67
N ILE A 621 -35.21 22.31 -48.85
CA ILE A 621 -34.00 21.55 -49.17
C ILE A 621 -32.79 22.48 -49.28
N ALA A 622 -31.84 22.40 -48.35
CA ALA A 622 -30.63 23.21 -48.42
C ALA A 622 -29.43 22.52 -49.11
N ILE A 623 -29.58 21.28 -49.61
CA ILE A 623 -28.47 20.46 -50.15
C ILE A 623 -27.75 21.18 -51.30
N ASN A 624 -26.43 21.41 -51.14
CA ASN A 624 -25.63 22.20 -52.09
C ASN A 624 -24.87 21.35 -53.14
N ASP A 625 -24.92 20.02 -53.03
CA ASP A 625 -24.27 19.10 -53.97
C ASP A 625 -25.32 18.18 -54.59
N SER A 626 -25.55 18.36 -55.89
CA SER A 626 -26.56 17.62 -56.64
C SER A 626 -26.31 16.10 -56.64
N SER A 627 -25.08 15.64 -56.42
CA SER A 627 -24.77 14.22 -56.28
C SER A 627 -25.34 13.58 -55.00
N ARG A 628 -25.81 14.41 -54.06
CA ARG A 628 -26.38 14.01 -52.77
C ARG A 628 -27.90 14.08 -52.73
N LEU A 629 -28.53 14.67 -53.74
CA LEU A 629 -29.98 14.71 -53.92
C LEU A 629 -30.38 13.87 -55.13
N LEU A 630 -30.66 12.59 -54.90
CA LEU A 630 -31.07 11.65 -55.94
C LEU A 630 -32.57 11.37 -55.81
N ILE A 631 -33.40 12.32 -56.25
CA ILE A 631 -34.87 12.23 -56.20
C ILE A 631 -35.54 12.26 -57.58
N ILE A 632 -34.76 12.43 -58.66
CA ILE A 632 -35.26 12.57 -60.04
C ILE A 632 -36.07 11.36 -60.54
N ASP A 633 -35.82 10.18 -59.96
CA ASP A 633 -36.53 8.94 -60.30
C ASP A 633 -37.66 8.60 -59.32
N ALA A 634 -37.84 9.42 -58.27
CA ALA A 634 -38.86 9.23 -57.25
C ALA A 634 -40.01 10.24 -57.40
N ALA A 635 -41.11 9.97 -56.70
CA ALA A 635 -42.21 10.90 -56.56
C ALA A 635 -42.09 11.69 -55.25
N VAL A 636 -42.24 13.01 -55.32
CA VAL A 636 -42.43 13.89 -54.16
C VAL A 636 -43.89 14.35 -54.16
N ARG A 637 -44.66 13.92 -53.16
CA ARG A 637 -46.04 14.33 -52.97
C ARG A 637 -46.13 15.33 -51.83
N MET A 638 -46.63 16.52 -52.15
CA MET A 638 -47.06 17.52 -51.17
C MET A 638 -48.51 17.23 -50.79
N ALA A 639 -48.73 16.55 -49.67
CA ALA A 639 -50.06 16.21 -49.17
C ALA A 639 -50.59 17.34 -48.26
N ALA A 640 -51.91 17.54 -48.23
CA ALA A 640 -52.50 18.52 -47.31
C ALA A 640 -52.29 18.07 -45.85
N GLY A 641 -51.43 18.78 -45.12
CA GLY A 641 -51.28 18.63 -43.68
C GLY A 641 -52.07 19.68 -42.90
N LEU A 642 -51.38 20.64 -42.28
CA LEU A 642 -52.00 21.70 -41.50
C LEU A 642 -52.62 22.79 -42.41
N PRO A 643 -53.65 23.53 -41.96
CA PRO A 643 -54.21 24.63 -42.74
C PRO A 643 -53.16 25.72 -43.00
N GLY A 644 -52.78 25.91 -44.26
CA GLY A 644 -51.71 26.83 -44.62
C GLY A 644 -51.42 26.82 -46.12
N ILE A 645 -50.34 27.51 -46.48
CA ILE A 645 -49.67 27.35 -47.77
C ILE A 645 -48.36 26.66 -47.43
N ASP A 646 -48.15 25.48 -48.00
CA ASP A 646 -46.88 24.75 -47.88
C ASP A 646 -45.90 25.30 -48.94
N THR A 647 -44.61 25.06 -48.75
CA THR A 647 -43.58 25.53 -49.67
C THR A 647 -42.74 24.39 -50.23
N VAL A 648 -42.18 24.63 -51.43
CA VAL A 648 -41.25 23.72 -52.10
C VAL A 648 -40.07 24.51 -52.65
N GLU A 649 -38.86 24.03 -52.36
CA GLU A 649 -37.63 24.72 -52.77
C GLU A 649 -37.38 24.63 -54.29
N ALA A 650 -36.98 25.75 -54.90
CA ALA A 650 -36.41 25.79 -56.25
C ALA A 650 -34.89 25.67 -56.13
N MET A 651 -34.30 24.67 -56.79
CA MET A 651 -32.88 24.33 -56.61
C MET A 651 -32.07 24.33 -57.93
N SER A 652 -32.74 24.43 -59.07
CA SER A 652 -32.14 24.19 -60.38
C SER A 652 -31.55 25.46 -60.99
N ALA A 653 -30.47 25.31 -61.77
CA ALA A 653 -29.99 26.37 -62.64
C ALA A 653 -30.89 26.51 -63.88
N ASP A 654 -31.10 27.75 -64.35
CA ASP A 654 -31.88 28.03 -65.56
C ASP A 654 -31.09 27.70 -66.83
N LEU A 655 -31.51 26.64 -67.53
CA LEU A 655 -30.97 26.22 -68.82
C LEU A 655 -31.91 26.57 -69.99
N GLY A 656 -33.03 27.26 -69.71
CA GLY A 656 -34.10 27.54 -70.66
C GLY A 656 -35.01 26.33 -70.94
N GLU A 657 -35.77 26.43 -72.03
CA GLU A 657 -36.68 25.39 -72.50
C GLU A 657 -35.92 24.19 -73.09
N THR A 658 -35.35 23.33 -72.25
CA THR A 658 -34.59 22.15 -72.67
C THR A 658 -34.73 21.01 -71.67
N LEU A 659 -34.80 19.78 -72.19
CA LEU A 659 -34.77 18.56 -71.37
C LEU A 659 -33.42 18.38 -70.65
N ASP A 660 -32.35 19.06 -71.10
CA ASP A 660 -31.06 19.04 -70.39
C ASP A 660 -31.18 19.60 -68.94
N GLY A 661 -32.23 20.38 -68.65
CA GLY A 661 -32.52 20.85 -67.30
C GLY A 661 -33.15 19.80 -66.38
N ILE A 662 -33.73 18.74 -66.94
CA ILE A 662 -34.33 17.60 -66.21
C ILE A 662 -33.26 16.52 -66.02
N ASP A 663 -32.24 16.87 -65.23
CA ASP A 663 -31.12 15.99 -64.90
C ASP A 663 -30.80 16.05 -63.40
N ALA A 664 -30.34 14.93 -62.83
CA ALA A 664 -29.97 14.86 -61.42
C ALA A 664 -28.88 15.88 -61.05
N SER A 665 -27.96 16.19 -61.96
CA SER A 665 -26.91 17.19 -61.77
C SER A 665 -27.43 18.63 -61.72
N ASN A 666 -28.69 18.86 -62.10
CA ASN A 666 -29.36 20.16 -62.04
C ASN A 666 -30.45 20.21 -60.95
N PHE A 667 -30.40 19.32 -59.95
CA PHE A 667 -31.39 19.26 -58.86
C PHE A 667 -32.85 19.13 -59.34
N ALA A 668 -33.08 18.54 -60.51
CA ALA A 668 -34.42 18.38 -61.04
C ALA A 668 -35.26 17.44 -60.17
N TYR A 669 -36.55 17.77 -60.04
CA TYR A 669 -37.54 16.89 -59.44
C TYR A 669 -37.97 15.80 -60.43
N GLY A 670 -38.25 14.61 -59.90
CA GLY A 670 -38.95 13.56 -60.64
C GLY A 670 -40.43 13.90 -60.80
N ASP A 671 -41.28 13.11 -60.17
CA ASP A 671 -42.73 13.39 -60.17
C ASP A 671 -43.07 14.28 -58.98
N LEU A 672 -43.42 15.55 -59.22
CA LEU A 672 -43.94 16.44 -58.18
C LEU A 672 -45.47 16.41 -58.20
N VAL A 673 -46.07 15.91 -57.13
CA VAL A 673 -47.53 15.77 -56.99
C VAL A 673 -48.05 16.74 -55.93
N ILE A 674 -48.87 17.70 -56.35
CA ILE A 674 -49.59 18.59 -55.44
C ILE A 674 -50.92 17.94 -55.09
N GLY A 675 -51.02 17.48 -53.85
CA GLY A 675 -52.12 16.65 -53.37
C GLY A 675 -53.46 17.37 -53.30
N MET A 676 -54.55 16.61 -53.44
CA MET A 676 -55.93 17.13 -53.40
C MET A 676 -56.16 18.12 -52.26
N GLY A 677 -56.60 19.34 -52.61
CA GLY A 677 -56.94 20.38 -51.64
C GLY A 677 -55.75 21.11 -51.01
N ASN A 678 -54.51 20.76 -51.34
CA ASN A 678 -53.33 21.45 -50.83
C ASN A 678 -53.02 22.73 -51.61
N SER A 679 -52.35 23.70 -50.99
CA SER A 679 -51.83 24.91 -51.65
C SER A 679 -50.33 24.99 -51.42
N VAL A 680 -49.55 24.95 -52.51
CA VAL A 680 -48.07 24.92 -52.45
C VAL A 680 -47.50 26.13 -53.20
N GLN A 681 -46.51 26.79 -52.61
CA GLN A 681 -45.74 27.88 -53.20
C GLN A 681 -44.29 27.48 -53.45
N VAL A 682 -43.75 27.86 -54.61
CA VAL A 682 -42.32 27.73 -54.87
C VAL A 682 -41.56 28.82 -54.12
N VAL A 683 -40.47 28.44 -53.45
CA VAL A 683 -39.58 29.35 -52.72
C VAL A 683 -38.13 29.10 -53.14
N ASP A 684 -37.24 30.01 -52.76
CA ASP A 684 -35.79 29.98 -52.99
C ASP A 684 -35.19 30.54 -51.71
N ASN A 685 -35.29 29.72 -50.67
CA ASN A 685 -34.84 30.02 -49.31
C ASN A 685 -33.34 29.74 -49.16
N HIS A 686 -32.83 28.78 -49.92
CA HIS A 686 -31.46 28.32 -49.90
C HIS A 686 -30.75 28.65 -51.20
N VAL A 687 -29.44 28.40 -51.24
CA VAL A 687 -28.65 28.57 -52.45
C VAL A 687 -28.00 27.23 -52.75
N ASN A 688 -28.76 26.34 -53.38
CA ASN A 688 -28.36 24.98 -53.73
C ASN A 688 -27.36 24.96 -54.90
N GLY A 689 -27.46 25.93 -55.80
CA GLY A 689 -26.69 26.03 -57.04
C GLY A 689 -26.10 27.43 -57.29
N ALA A 690 -25.48 27.60 -58.45
CA ALA A 690 -24.95 28.91 -58.85
C ALA A 690 -25.99 29.70 -59.65
N GLY A 691 -26.49 30.81 -59.10
CA GLY A 691 -27.36 31.74 -59.81
C GLY A 691 -28.63 32.09 -59.05
N ASN A 692 -29.65 32.57 -59.76
CA ASN A 692 -31.02 32.60 -59.25
C ASN A 692 -31.64 31.25 -59.58
N GLU A 693 -32.19 30.58 -58.58
CA GLU A 693 -32.69 29.22 -58.74
C GLU A 693 -34.12 29.20 -59.29
N ILE A 694 -34.34 28.25 -60.20
CA ILE A 694 -35.62 27.93 -60.83
C ILE A 694 -35.96 26.46 -60.57
N MET A 695 -37.08 25.98 -61.11
CA MET A 695 -37.51 24.60 -60.89
C MET A 695 -37.62 23.84 -62.21
N TYR A 696 -36.93 22.70 -62.32
CA TYR A 696 -37.22 21.68 -63.33
C TYR A 696 -37.90 20.48 -62.67
N VAL A 697 -38.95 19.98 -63.32
CA VAL A 697 -39.73 18.83 -62.87
C VAL A 697 -39.91 17.87 -64.06
N ARG A 698 -39.79 16.56 -63.87
CA ARG A 698 -40.17 15.60 -64.91
C ARG A 698 -41.68 15.65 -65.12
N THR A 699 -42.45 15.28 -64.10
CA THR A 699 -43.92 15.31 -64.15
C THR A 699 -44.47 16.21 -63.06
N LEU A 700 -45.16 17.29 -63.43
CA LEU A 700 -45.92 18.09 -62.48
C LEU A 700 -47.39 17.66 -62.51
N THR A 701 -47.86 17.06 -61.41
CA THR A 701 -49.26 16.67 -61.23
C THR A 701 -49.95 17.58 -60.22
N ILE A 702 -51.06 18.20 -60.62
CA ILE A 702 -51.88 19.05 -59.75
C ILE A 702 -53.26 18.42 -59.64
N GLU A 703 -53.55 17.84 -58.48
CA GLU A 703 -54.79 17.10 -58.25
C GLU A 703 -56.01 18.03 -58.07
N PRO A 704 -57.25 17.50 -58.17
CA PRO A 704 -58.46 18.31 -58.02
C PRO A 704 -58.50 19.10 -56.71
N GLY A 705 -58.76 20.41 -56.84
CA GLY A 705 -58.85 21.34 -55.71
C GLY A 705 -57.49 21.78 -55.14
N ALA A 706 -56.38 21.28 -55.66
CA ALA A 706 -55.04 21.73 -55.30
C ALA A 706 -54.66 23.04 -56.01
N THR A 707 -53.76 23.82 -55.41
CA THR A 707 -53.18 25.04 -55.98
C THR A 707 -51.65 24.96 -55.98
N PHE A 708 -51.01 25.17 -57.13
CA PHE A 708 -49.57 25.31 -57.27
C PHE A 708 -49.22 26.73 -57.70
N ASP A 709 -48.50 27.49 -56.87
CA ASP A 709 -48.12 28.87 -57.18
C ASP A 709 -46.61 28.95 -57.35
N ALA A 710 -46.18 29.22 -58.59
CA ALA A 710 -44.77 29.39 -58.90
C ALA A 710 -44.15 30.62 -58.22
N ASN A 711 -44.97 31.52 -57.63
CA ASN A 711 -44.52 32.59 -56.75
C ASN A 711 -43.42 33.50 -57.35
N GLY A 712 -43.51 33.74 -58.67
CA GLY A 712 -42.54 34.55 -59.42
C GLY A 712 -41.27 33.82 -59.86
N LYS A 713 -41.18 32.51 -59.62
CA LYS A 713 -40.17 31.60 -60.18
C LYS A 713 -40.64 31.02 -61.52
N THR A 714 -39.69 30.64 -62.37
CA THR A 714 -39.95 29.87 -63.59
C THR A 714 -39.94 28.39 -63.25
N VAL A 715 -40.94 27.66 -63.74
CA VAL A 715 -41.06 26.20 -63.58
C VAL A 715 -41.13 25.57 -64.96
N TRP A 716 -40.16 24.73 -65.29
CA TRP A 716 -40.15 23.91 -66.50
C TRP A 716 -40.55 22.48 -66.16
N CYS A 717 -41.48 21.90 -66.92
CA CYS A 717 -41.88 20.50 -66.78
C CYS A 717 -41.86 19.74 -68.10
N GLU A 718 -41.47 18.46 -68.10
CA GLU A 718 -41.60 17.60 -69.29
C GLU A 718 -43.07 17.23 -69.52
N GLU A 719 -43.81 16.93 -68.45
CA GLU A 719 -45.24 16.65 -68.49
C GLU A 719 -46.01 17.44 -67.41
N LEU A 720 -47.14 18.04 -67.79
CA LEU A 720 -48.08 18.70 -66.88
C LEU A 720 -49.43 17.99 -66.87
N ILE A 721 -49.78 17.37 -65.74
CA ILE A 721 -51.08 16.74 -65.49
C ILE A 721 -51.86 17.65 -64.53
N ASN A 722 -52.75 18.49 -65.05
CA ASN A 722 -53.45 19.48 -64.23
C ASN A 722 -54.98 19.26 -64.17
N GLU A 723 -55.48 18.93 -62.98
CA GLU A 723 -56.90 18.92 -62.62
C GLU A 723 -57.24 19.96 -61.52
N GLY A 724 -56.27 20.79 -61.12
CA GLY A 724 -56.39 21.85 -60.12
C GLY A 724 -56.14 23.25 -60.70
N THR A 725 -55.45 24.09 -59.91
CA THR A 725 -55.07 25.46 -60.30
C THR A 725 -53.56 25.62 -60.23
N TYR A 726 -52.95 26.25 -61.23
CA TYR A 726 -51.59 26.79 -61.11
C TYR A 726 -51.55 28.29 -61.34
N LEU A 727 -50.59 28.98 -60.71
CA LEU A 727 -50.35 30.41 -60.80
C LEU A 727 -48.86 30.65 -61.13
N GLY A 728 -48.58 31.74 -61.84
CA GLY A 728 -47.21 32.13 -62.21
C GLY A 728 -46.70 31.49 -63.51
N ASP A 729 -45.38 31.38 -63.64
CA ASP A 729 -44.67 31.00 -64.86
C ASP A 729 -44.38 29.48 -64.87
N VAL A 730 -45.38 28.68 -65.24
CA VAL A 730 -45.30 27.22 -65.36
C VAL A 730 -45.39 26.84 -66.83
N ASN A 731 -44.34 26.23 -67.37
CA ASN A 731 -44.18 25.93 -68.78
C ASN A 731 -43.89 24.45 -68.99
N VAL A 732 -44.56 23.86 -69.99
CA VAL A 732 -44.22 22.51 -70.48
C VAL A 732 -43.11 22.69 -71.51
N ILE A 733 -42.01 21.97 -71.35
CA ILE A 733 -40.92 21.94 -72.33
C ILE A 733 -41.49 21.32 -73.59
N ASP A 734 -41.53 22.09 -74.67
CA ASP A 734 -41.71 21.54 -76.00
C ASP A 734 -40.31 21.12 -76.47
N PRO A 735 -39.91 19.84 -76.38
CA PRO A 735 -38.65 19.44 -76.94
C PRO A 735 -38.76 19.76 -78.42
N VAL A 736 -38.01 20.77 -78.88
CA VAL A 736 -37.85 21.01 -80.31
C VAL A 736 -37.25 19.73 -80.85
N ILE A 737 -38.11 18.81 -81.33
CA ILE A 737 -37.67 17.68 -82.11
C ILE A 737 -36.98 18.35 -83.29
N PRO A 738 -35.67 18.17 -83.49
CA PRO A 738 -35.02 18.70 -84.66
C PRO A 738 -35.73 18.06 -85.85
N CYS A 739 -36.64 18.82 -86.48
CA CYS A 739 -37.29 18.42 -87.71
C CYS A 739 -36.32 18.68 -88.86
N ASP A 740 -35.10 18.16 -88.73
CA ASP A 740 -34.03 18.37 -89.68
C ASP A 740 -34.54 17.88 -91.05
N GLY A 741 -34.78 18.82 -91.96
CA GLY A 741 -35.42 18.56 -93.25
C GLY A 741 -36.86 19.08 -93.42
N ASN A 742 -37.50 19.69 -92.43
CA ASN A 742 -38.73 20.48 -92.59
C ASN A 742 -38.35 21.93 -92.93
N LEU A 743 -38.16 22.19 -94.22
CA LEU A 743 -37.66 23.48 -94.72
C LEU A 743 -38.78 24.49 -94.95
N ASN A 744 -40.04 24.04 -94.99
CA ASN A 744 -41.20 24.89 -95.24
C ASN A 744 -41.98 25.30 -93.96
N GLY A 745 -41.68 24.66 -92.82
CA GLY A 745 -42.28 24.93 -91.51
C GLY A 745 -43.72 24.41 -91.35
N ASP A 746 -44.11 23.33 -92.06
CA ASP A 746 -45.47 22.76 -92.04
C ASP A 746 -45.65 21.52 -91.16
N ASP A 747 -44.63 21.21 -90.36
CA ASP A 747 -44.53 20.07 -89.43
C ASP A 747 -44.52 18.69 -90.12
N PHE A 748 -44.22 18.61 -91.42
CA PHE A 748 -44.04 17.36 -92.15
C PHE A 748 -42.78 17.39 -93.03
N VAL A 749 -41.80 16.53 -92.74
CA VAL A 749 -40.70 16.28 -93.70
C VAL A 749 -41.23 15.44 -94.85
N ASN A 750 -41.45 16.06 -96.00
CA ASN A 750 -42.07 15.40 -97.12
C ASN A 750 -41.49 15.88 -98.47
N ILE A 751 -42.22 15.62 -99.55
CA ILE A 751 -41.77 15.97 -100.89
C ILE A 751 -41.63 17.48 -101.08
N ASP A 752 -42.41 18.27 -100.35
CA ASP A 752 -42.40 19.72 -100.44
C ASP A 752 -41.07 20.29 -99.91
N ASP A 753 -40.44 19.66 -98.92
CA ASP A 753 -39.10 20.03 -98.43
C ASP A 753 -37.99 19.60 -99.38
N LEU A 754 -38.11 18.39 -99.94
CA LEU A 754 -37.14 17.92 -100.94
C LEU A 754 -37.15 18.83 -102.18
N LEU A 755 -38.30 19.42 -102.53
CA LEU A 755 -38.41 20.39 -103.61
C LEU A 755 -37.72 21.72 -103.28
N ILE A 756 -37.59 22.12 -102.01
CA ILE A 756 -36.82 23.29 -101.60
C ILE A 756 -35.33 23.06 -101.85
N ILE A 757 -34.80 21.89 -101.47
CA ILE A 757 -33.40 21.51 -101.71
C ILE A 757 -33.08 21.47 -103.21
N LEU A 758 -33.94 20.82 -104.01
CA LEU A 758 -33.75 20.74 -105.46
C LEU A 758 -33.91 22.10 -106.15
N GLY A 759 -34.72 22.99 -105.56
CA GLY A 759 -34.97 24.34 -106.05
C GLY A 759 -33.79 25.29 -105.83
N ASP A 760 -32.98 25.07 -104.79
CA ASP A 760 -31.84 25.91 -104.43
C ASP A 760 -30.50 25.13 -104.39
N TRP A 761 -30.34 24.16 -105.28
CA TRP A 761 -29.13 23.34 -105.34
C TRP A 761 -27.85 24.16 -105.51
N GLY A 762 -26.93 24.06 -104.56
CA GLY A 762 -25.69 24.85 -104.49
C GLY A 762 -25.85 26.25 -103.90
N GLY A 763 -27.05 26.60 -103.40
CA GLY A 763 -27.35 27.82 -102.65
C GLY A 763 -27.29 27.60 -101.13
N THR A 764 -28.11 28.35 -100.39
CA THR A 764 -28.19 28.30 -98.91
C THR A 764 -29.61 28.13 -98.39
N GLY A 765 -30.61 28.14 -99.28
CA GLY A 765 -32.04 28.10 -98.96
C GLY A 765 -32.59 26.69 -98.78
N GLY A 766 -31.83 25.64 -99.11
CA GLY A 766 -32.16 24.24 -98.82
C GLY A 766 -31.12 23.55 -97.94
N ASP A 767 -30.37 24.32 -97.15
CA ASP A 767 -29.36 23.83 -96.20
C ASP A 767 -30.05 23.24 -94.96
N ALA A 768 -30.36 21.95 -95.02
CA ALA A 768 -31.08 21.22 -93.99
C ALA A 768 -30.17 20.71 -92.86
N ASN A 769 -28.86 20.59 -93.11
CA ASN A 769 -27.88 20.16 -92.11
C ASN A 769 -27.13 21.34 -91.43
N GLY A 770 -27.33 22.57 -91.91
CA GLY A 770 -26.78 23.80 -91.37
C GLY A 770 -25.30 24.04 -91.70
N ASP A 771 -24.75 23.38 -92.72
CA ASP A 771 -23.32 23.47 -93.09
C ASP A 771 -22.99 24.66 -94.01
N GLY A 772 -24.01 25.42 -94.42
CA GLY A 772 -23.90 26.61 -95.27
C GLY A 772 -23.96 26.33 -96.76
N ALA A 773 -24.25 25.09 -97.21
CA ALA A 773 -24.33 24.75 -98.64
C ALA A 773 -25.38 23.67 -98.95
N THR A 774 -26.39 24.01 -99.77
CA THR A 774 -27.40 23.05 -100.24
C THR A 774 -26.81 22.02 -101.22
N ASN A 775 -26.65 20.78 -100.78
CA ASN A 775 -26.02 19.69 -101.51
C ASN A 775 -26.68 18.32 -101.22
N ILE A 776 -25.96 17.22 -101.54
CA ILE A 776 -26.50 15.87 -101.39
C ILE A 776 -26.70 15.47 -99.92
N ASP A 777 -25.91 16.04 -99.02
CA ASP A 777 -25.99 15.76 -97.59
C ASP A 777 -27.32 16.29 -96.99
N ASP A 778 -27.86 17.40 -97.53
CA ASP A 778 -29.18 17.91 -97.16
C ASP A 778 -30.34 17.03 -97.66
N ILE A 779 -30.19 16.43 -98.85
CA ILE A 779 -31.16 15.43 -99.34
C ILE A 779 -31.19 14.23 -98.40
N LEU A 780 -30.03 13.81 -97.89
CA LEU A 780 -29.96 12.69 -96.97
C LEU A 780 -30.67 12.98 -95.65
N VAL A 781 -30.61 14.23 -95.16
CA VAL A 781 -31.36 14.69 -93.98
C VAL A 781 -32.88 14.64 -94.22
N VAL A 782 -33.38 15.20 -95.33
CA VAL A 782 -34.82 15.15 -95.66
C VAL A 782 -35.31 13.72 -95.84
N LEU A 783 -34.52 12.85 -96.48
CA LEU A 783 -34.91 11.46 -96.70
C LEU A 783 -34.82 10.60 -95.44
N SER A 784 -33.90 10.90 -94.52
CA SER A 784 -33.79 10.16 -93.25
C SER A 784 -34.93 10.47 -92.29
N ASN A 785 -35.51 11.66 -92.40
CA ASN A 785 -36.52 12.16 -91.47
C ASN A 785 -37.94 12.23 -92.06
N TRP A 786 -38.18 11.53 -93.18
CA TRP A 786 -39.43 11.60 -93.95
C TRP A 786 -40.68 11.16 -93.15
N GLY A 787 -41.63 12.08 -92.93
CA GLY A 787 -42.84 11.85 -92.15
C GLY A 787 -43.32 13.09 -91.38
N PRO A 788 -44.39 12.96 -90.59
CA PRO A 788 -44.76 13.99 -89.60
C PRO A 788 -43.62 14.21 -88.60
N CYS A 789 -43.43 15.46 -88.19
CA CYS A 789 -42.52 15.79 -87.09
C CYS A 789 -43.22 15.44 -85.77
N GLY A 790 -42.70 14.43 -85.05
CA GLY A 790 -43.23 13.98 -83.76
C GLY A 790 -44.16 12.75 -83.83
N GLU A 791 -43.59 11.58 -83.61
CA GLU A 791 -44.11 10.55 -82.69
C GLU A 791 -42.98 10.04 -81.81
#